data_AF-A0A9P4GCM3-F1
#
_entry.id   AF-A0A9P4GCM3-F1
#
_cell.length_a   1.000
_cell.length_b   1.000
_cell.length_c   1.000
_cell.angle_alpha   90.00
_cell.angle_beta   90.00
_cell.angle_gamma   90.00
#
_symmetry.space_group_name_H-M   'P 1'
#
loop_
_entity.id
_entity.type
_entity.pdbx_description
1 polymer ?
#
loop_
_entity_poly.entity_id
_entity_poly.type
_entity_poly.pdbx_seq_one_letter_code
_entity_poly.pdbx_strand_id
1 'polypeptide(L)'
;MMALPNKYQNGSIDSSVKGVYRASPIKLMIYGNGTSNQLSDVVAELGGTKAFIITGRSLYEKTPVIKNIEKALGAAHGGTFSKIGQHAPIQDIREATALMSKSGCDVLIAIGGGSPIDSAKAIAYNIHQETGKWVPSIAVPTTLSVAETTQNAGFTTEEKHKIAVSHPELVPKAVVYDGNLAIYTPLTLWTSTGIRSLDHAVELMYHPLAAEIPTKRMCLEAIKDLFAYLPQSKDNPDDAEVRTKLFLACYSSLFPFLYTGGVGLSHSIGHAIGATYSIPHGITSCLSLAPTVQFKASNPEEAKQIARIIPYIGRQSSGSDEKDSLVVANAIASLVQQLGHKTTLTAYKVPTGDAEQEAIASRALHSKDHKDFASFVLLRFNYVFTTPTPTILTMQRTFLFAARRNGPAIRFFSSTAMRPAINKIVASAHEAIKDLKSDSTVLVGGFGFSGVPNTLINALRDRSDLTNFTVVSNNAGMPGVGLGQLLETKQIGTMVASYIGDNKVFEQMYLKGQLSLELTPQGTIAEKCAAGAAGVPAFYTPAAYGTIVQTGELPVRYNTDGTIAKMAPPKETREFNGKAYVLEEAIYGDYAFVKVAKADRLGNCQFRKAQNNFNEAMGKNAKITIVEADEIVEDGQIAPEDIHLQGIYVKKVIKSTEKKEIERLVHWKTPEEQKKALLAGGSTEASQKRERIIKRAAQELKDGMYVNLGIGMPLAAPAFLPEGTEIILESENGILGMGRYPKPGEEDPDLINAGKETVTLIQGASTFGSHESFGMIRSGRIDVAMLGAMQVNQYGDLANFMLPGKVKGIGGAMDLVANPTQTKVVITMEHVDKKGNPKILNQCTFPLTGQKCVSTIITDLAVFDVDRIEGLTLKEYAKGVTVDEIKAKTEAPFKVAEDLKEMNV
;
A
#
# COMPACT_ATOMS: atom_id res chain seq x y z
N MET A 1 -20.86 -21.25 -5.28
CA MET A 1 -21.65 -20.03 -4.99
C MET A 1 -22.55 -19.74 -6.18
N MET A 2 -23.88 -19.77 -5.99
CA MET A 2 -24.83 -19.27 -7.00
C MET A 2 -24.65 -17.76 -7.16
N ALA A 3 -24.43 -17.29 -8.39
CA ALA A 3 -24.40 -15.86 -8.68
C ALA A 3 -25.78 -15.27 -8.43
N LEU A 4 -25.88 -14.37 -7.45
CA LEU A 4 -27.09 -13.60 -7.18
C LEU A 4 -27.46 -12.78 -8.43
N PRO A 5 -28.76 -12.67 -8.78
CA PRO A 5 -29.19 -11.77 -9.84
C PRO A 5 -28.65 -10.38 -9.57
N ASN A 6 -28.14 -9.74 -10.63
CA ASN A 6 -27.40 -8.50 -10.52
C ASN A 6 -28.36 -7.38 -10.11
N LYS A 7 -28.46 -7.07 -8.81
CA LYS A 7 -29.36 -6.07 -8.19
C LYS A 7 -29.28 -4.64 -8.78
N TYR A 8 -28.36 -4.42 -9.71
CA TYR A 8 -28.07 -3.16 -10.38
C TYR A 8 -28.56 -3.09 -11.84
N GLN A 9 -29.08 -4.20 -12.39
CA GLN A 9 -29.65 -4.27 -13.75
C GLN A 9 -31.01 -4.96 -13.71
N ASN A 10 -32.08 -4.24 -14.07
CA ASN A 10 -33.45 -4.77 -14.11
C ASN A 10 -33.72 -5.63 -15.38
N GLY A 11 -32.69 -6.14 -16.05
CA GLY A 11 -32.84 -6.97 -17.26
C GLY A 11 -33.47 -6.27 -18.47
N SER A 12 -33.34 -4.95 -18.59
CA SER A 12 -33.84 -4.17 -19.73
C SER A 12 -32.83 -4.11 -20.88
N ILE A 13 -33.31 -4.18 -22.13
CA ILE A 13 -32.52 -4.03 -23.35
C ILE A 13 -31.94 -2.61 -23.49
N ASP A 14 -32.67 -1.57 -23.02
CA ASP A 14 -32.15 -0.20 -22.93
C ASP A 14 -31.34 0.00 -21.63
N SER A 15 -30.08 -0.41 -21.69
CA SER A 15 -29.10 -0.30 -20.60
C SER A 15 -28.33 1.03 -20.61
N SER A 16 -28.71 2.01 -21.44
CA SER A 16 -27.92 3.22 -21.70
C SER A 16 -27.74 4.13 -20.46
N VAL A 17 -28.66 4.02 -19.49
CA VAL A 17 -28.68 4.86 -18.28
C VAL A 17 -28.45 4.09 -16.97
N LYS A 18 -28.31 2.75 -17.02
CA LYS A 18 -28.07 1.89 -15.84
C LYS A 18 -27.27 0.64 -16.23
N GLY A 19 -26.19 0.36 -15.49
CA GLY A 19 -25.39 -0.84 -15.69
C GLY A 19 -24.33 -1.03 -14.62
N VAL A 20 -23.78 -2.24 -14.52
CA VAL A 20 -22.62 -2.54 -13.66
C VAL A 20 -21.67 -3.42 -14.42
N TYR A 21 -20.37 -3.14 -14.26
CA TYR A 21 -19.30 -3.97 -14.77
C TYR A 21 -18.51 -4.51 -13.59
N ARG A 22 -18.26 -5.82 -13.61
CA ARG A 22 -17.35 -6.49 -12.68
C ARG A 22 -16.15 -6.98 -13.47
N ALA A 23 -14.97 -6.57 -13.04
CA ALA A 23 -13.73 -6.99 -13.67
C ALA A 23 -13.58 -8.51 -13.68
N SER A 24 -13.10 -9.04 -14.79
CA SER A 24 -12.76 -10.46 -14.91
C SER A 24 -11.49 -10.81 -14.15
N PRO A 25 -11.32 -12.08 -13.73
CA PRO A 25 -10.08 -12.59 -13.14
C PRO A 25 -8.87 -12.70 -14.08
N ILE A 26 -8.96 -12.29 -15.35
CA ILE A 26 -7.79 -12.19 -16.23
C ILE A 26 -6.82 -11.16 -15.63
N LYS A 27 -5.58 -11.58 -15.37
CA LYS A 27 -4.51 -10.72 -14.85
C LYS A 27 -3.68 -10.10 -15.99
N LEU A 28 -3.46 -10.84 -17.07
CA LEU A 28 -2.58 -10.44 -18.17
C LEU A 28 -3.24 -10.66 -19.53
N MET A 29 -3.11 -9.67 -20.41
CA MET A 29 -3.41 -9.80 -21.83
C MET A 29 -2.19 -9.32 -22.60
N ILE A 30 -1.52 -10.26 -23.28
CA ILE A 30 -0.31 -10.02 -24.05
C ILE A 30 -0.69 -10.21 -25.51
N TYR A 31 -0.33 -9.26 -26.37
CA TYR A 31 -0.68 -9.33 -27.78
C TYR A 31 0.42 -8.73 -28.64
N GLY A 32 0.59 -9.28 -29.83
CA GLY A 32 1.63 -8.88 -30.77
C GLY A 32 2.33 -10.09 -31.35
N ASN A 33 2.88 -9.91 -32.55
CA ASN A 33 3.60 -10.96 -33.25
C ASN A 33 4.86 -11.35 -32.48
N GLY A 34 5.03 -12.63 -32.16
CA GLY A 34 6.17 -13.18 -31.44
C GLY A 34 6.06 -13.13 -29.91
N THR A 35 4.92 -12.68 -29.37
CA THR A 35 4.69 -12.62 -27.92
C THR A 35 4.60 -14.00 -27.26
N SER A 36 4.32 -15.05 -28.01
CA SER A 36 4.36 -16.43 -27.50
C SER A 36 5.76 -16.86 -27.01
N ASN A 37 6.83 -16.18 -27.41
CA ASN A 37 8.18 -16.42 -26.90
C ASN A 37 8.34 -16.01 -25.42
N GLN A 38 7.44 -15.18 -24.89
CA GLN A 38 7.49 -14.68 -23.51
C GLN A 38 6.74 -15.60 -22.54
N LEU A 39 6.21 -16.75 -22.98
CA LEU A 39 5.38 -17.62 -22.15
C LEU A 39 6.06 -18.07 -20.85
N SER A 40 7.39 -18.20 -20.82
CA SER A 40 8.13 -18.49 -19.58
C SER A 40 7.99 -17.35 -18.56
N ASP A 41 8.06 -16.10 -19.02
CA ASP A 41 7.89 -14.91 -18.16
C ASP A 41 6.45 -14.82 -17.66
N VAL A 42 5.47 -15.16 -18.51
CA VAL A 42 4.05 -15.21 -18.11
C VAL A 42 3.81 -16.26 -17.03
N VAL A 43 4.43 -17.44 -17.15
CA VAL A 43 4.37 -18.48 -16.12
C VAL A 43 4.94 -17.97 -14.80
N ALA A 44 6.11 -17.33 -14.83
CA ALA A 44 6.76 -16.77 -13.65
C ALA A 44 5.94 -15.63 -13.01
N GLU A 45 5.34 -14.75 -13.82
CA GLU A 45 4.50 -13.64 -13.36
C GLU A 45 3.21 -14.12 -12.68
N LEU A 46 2.68 -15.27 -13.12
CA LEU A 46 1.57 -15.94 -12.43
C LEU A 46 2.01 -16.69 -11.15
N GLY A 47 3.30 -16.68 -10.81
CA GLY A 47 3.87 -17.39 -9.65
C GLY A 47 4.07 -18.89 -9.88
N GLY A 48 4.03 -19.34 -11.13
CA GLY A 48 4.24 -20.73 -11.51
C GLY A 48 5.71 -21.06 -11.79
N THR A 49 6.05 -22.34 -11.71
CA THR A 49 7.40 -22.85 -11.95
C THR A 49 7.47 -23.85 -13.09
N LYS A 50 6.40 -24.63 -13.31
CA LYS A 50 6.32 -25.64 -14.36
C LYS A 50 4.96 -25.66 -15.04
N ALA A 51 4.99 -25.50 -16.36
CA ALA A 51 3.83 -25.47 -17.22
C ALA A 51 3.56 -26.82 -17.90
N PHE A 52 2.27 -27.17 -17.97
CA PHE A 52 1.76 -28.31 -18.71
C PHE A 52 0.92 -27.85 -19.89
N ILE A 53 1.34 -28.20 -21.10
CA ILE A 53 0.69 -27.77 -22.34
C ILE A 53 -0.49 -28.69 -22.66
N ILE A 54 -1.63 -28.08 -22.97
CA ILE A 54 -2.83 -28.75 -23.48
C ILE A 54 -3.07 -28.29 -24.92
N THR A 55 -3.07 -29.22 -25.88
CA THR A 55 -3.25 -28.92 -27.29
C THR A 55 -3.90 -30.07 -28.08
N GLY A 56 -4.27 -29.80 -29.33
CA GLY A 56 -4.85 -30.79 -30.23
C GLY A 56 -3.81 -31.41 -31.16
N ARG A 57 -4.11 -32.62 -31.66
CA ARG A 57 -3.16 -33.45 -32.42
C ARG A 57 -2.64 -32.75 -33.67
N SER A 58 -3.53 -32.10 -34.41
CA SER A 58 -3.17 -31.41 -35.67
C SER A 58 -2.14 -30.30 -35.45
N LEU A 59 -2.26 -29.51 -34.37
CA LEU A 59 -1.34 -28.41 -34.11
C LEU A 59 0.03 -28.95 -33.68
N TYR A 60 0.06 -30.05 -32.92
CA TYR A 60 1.28 -30.71 -32.47
C TYR A 60 2.04 -31.43 -33.60
N GLU A 61 1.34 -32.19 -34.44
CA GLU A 61 1.98 -33.06 -35.45
C GLU A 61 2.25 -32.35 -36.77
N LYS A 62 1.39 -31.39 -37.17
CA LYS A 62 1.43 -30.80 -38.52
C LYS A 62 2.06 -29.41 -38.57
N THR A 63 2.43 -28.83 -37.44
CA THR A 63 2.98 -27.47 -37.36
C THR A 63 4.18 -27.41 -36.42
N PRO A 64 5.07 -26.40 -36.54
CA PRO A 64 6.18 -26.22 -35.60
C PRO A 64 5.74 -25.55 -34.29
N VAL A 65 4.49 -25.10 -34.17
CA VAL A 65 4.01 -24.21 -33.09
C VAL A 65 4.31 -24.79 -31.70
N ILE A 66 3.89 -26.02 -31.43
CA ILE A 66 4.03 -26.59 -30.08
C ILE A 66 5.50 -26.85 -29.76
N LYS A 67 6.27 -27.41 -30.69
CA LYS A 67 7.70 -27.67 -30.50
C LYS A 67 8.49 -26.38 -30.24
N ASN A 68 8.13 -25.28 -30.90
CA ASN A 68 8.75 -23.98 -30.69
C ASN A 68 8.42 -23.43 -29.29
N ILE A 69 7.18 -23.60 -28.84
CA ILE A 69 6.75 -23.15 -27.50
C ILE A 69 7.37 -24.01 -26.40
N GLU A 70 7.44 -25.33 -26.56
CA GLU A 70 8.17 -26.22 -25.65
C GLU A 70 9.63 -25.78 -25.49
N LYS A 71 10.29 -25.44 -26.62
CA LYS A 71 11.65 -24.90 -26.60
C LYS A 71 11.74 -23.53 -25.92
N ALA A 72 10.79 -22.62 -26.17
CA ALA A 72 10.77 -21.29 -25.58
C ALA A 72 10.53 -21.31 -24.06
N LEU A 73 9.72 -22.26 -23.58
CA LEU A 73 9.50 -22.48 -22.15
C LEU A 73 10.74 -23.04 -21.44
N GLY A 74 11.60 -23.77 -22.16
CA GLY A 74 12.85 -24.29 -21.62
C GLY A 74 12.62 -25.12 -20.34
N ALA A 75 13.25 -24.73 -19.24
CA ALA A 75 13.14 -25.41 -17.96
C ALA A 75 11.72 -25.33 -17.33
N ALA A 76 10.90 -24.37 -17.74
CA ALA A 76 9.52 -24.24 -17.30
C ALA A 76 8.59 -25.26 -17.99
N HIS A 77 9.02 -25.95 -19.06
CA HIS A 77 8.21 -27.00 -19.68
C HIS A 77 8.24 -28.28 -18.83
N GLY A 78 7.08 -28.68 -18.30
CA GLY A 78 6.96 -29.91 -17.49
C GLY A 78 6.14 -31.03 -18.14
N GLY A 79 5.44 -30.77 -19.25
CA GLY A 79 4.77 -31.81 -20.03
C GLY A 79 3.83 -31.26 -21.10
N THR A 80 3.43 -32.12 -22.04
CA THR A 80 2.50 -31.78 -23.13
C THR A 80 1.49 -32.92 -23.31
N PHE A 81 0.21 -32.57 -23.36
CA PHE A 81 -0.87 -33.44 -23.81
C PHE A 81 -1.45 -32.92 -25.13
N SER A 82 -1.25 -33.67 -26.20
CA SER A 82 -1.58 -33.25 -27.58
C SER A 82 -2.77 -34.01 -28.19
N LYS A 83 -3.49 -34.81 -27.41
CA LYS A 83 -4.56 -35.68 -27.95
C LYS A 83 -5.96 -35.07 -27.89
N ILE A 84 -6.13 -33.81 -27.45
CA ILE A 84 -7.46 -33.20 -27.30
C ILE A 84 -8.20 -33.22 -28.65
N GLY A 85 -9.30 -33.97 -28.70
CA GLY A 85 -10.20 -34.07 -29.84
C GLY A 85 -11.10 -32.83 -30.02
N GLN A 86 -11.79 -32.80 -31.16
CA GLN A 86 -12.83 -31.80 -31.38
C GLN A 86 -13.93 -31.93 -30.31
N HIS A 87 -14.45 -30.78 -29.87
CA HIS A 87 -15.47 -30.66 -28.83
C HIS A 87 -15.03 -31.08 -27.41
N ALA A 88 -13.73 -31.30 -27.18
CA ALA A 88 -13.17 -31.66 -25.87
C ALA A 88 -13.83 -32.92 -25.26
N PRO A 89 -13.52 -34.14 -25.76
CA PRO A 89 -14.04 -35.38 -25.20
C PRO A 89 -13.64 -35.57 -23.73
N ILE A 90 -14.56 -36.03 -22.88
CA ILE A 90 -14.30 -36.23 -21.43
C ILE A 90 -13.18 -37.24 -21.17
N GLN A 91 -13.00 -38.24 -22.04
CA GLN A 91 -11.93 -39.22 -21.91
C GLN A 91 -10.54 -38.57 -22.05
N ASP A 92 -10.37 -37.68 -23.02
CA ASP A 92 -9.12 -36.94 -23.23
C ASP A 92 -8.82 -36.02 -22.04
N ILE A 93 -9.86 -35.37 -21.48
CA ILE A 93 -9.74 -34.53 -20.28
C ILE A 93 -9.29 -35.35 -19.08
N ARG A 94 -9.88 -36.53 -18.85
CA ARG A 94 -9.50 -37.42 -17.74
C ARG A 94 -8.07 -37.93 -17.88
N GLU A 95 -7.65 -38.34 -19.08
CA GLU A 95 -6.26 -38.75 -19.35
C GLU A 95 -5.29 -37.60 -19.08
N ALA A 96 -5.60 -36.40 -19.57
CA ALA A 96 -4.79 -35.20 -19.36
C ALA A 96 -4.73 -34.78 -17.89
N THR A 97 -5.84 -34.85 -17.14
CA THR A 97 -5.86 -34.59 -15.69
C THR A 97 -4.94 -35.55 -14.95
N ALA A 98 -5.01 -36.85 -15.25
CA ALA A 98 -4.17 -37.85 -14.58
C ALA A 98 -2.67 -37.65 -14.86
N LEU A 99 -2.31 -37.22 -16.08
CA LEU A 99 -0.93 -36.91 -16.44
C LEU A 99 -0.44 -35.61 -15.80
N MET A 100 -1.28 -34.56 -15.83
CA MET A 100 -0.99 -33.28 -15.18
C MET A 100 -0.70 -33.48 -13.69
N SER A 101 -1.57 -34.19 -12.96
CA SER A 101 -1.41 -34.45 -11.52
C SER A 101 -0.13 -35.23 -11.17
N LYS A 102 0.45 -35.97 -12.12
CA LYS A 102 1.71 -36.72 -11.94
C LYS A 102 2.95 -35.96 -12.43
N SER A 103 2.78 -34.86 -13.16
CA SER A 103 3.87 -34.14 -13.83
C SER A 103 4.64 -33.19 -12.90
N GLY A 104 4.05 -32.81 -11.77
CA GLY A 104 4.58 -31.75 -10.90
C GLY A 104 4.46 -30.33 -11.48
N CYS A 105 3.68 -30.15 -12.55
CA CYS A 105 3.36 -28.84 -13.09
C CYS A 105 2.34 -28.11 -12.21
N ASP A 106 2.45 -26.79 -12.17
CA ASP A 106 1.63 -25.88 -11.38
C ASP A 106 0.88 -24.83 -12.23
N VAL A 107 1.10 -24.82 -13.55
CA VAL A 107 0.38 -23.97 -14.51
C VAL A 107 -0.09 -24.79 -15.72
N LEU A 108 -1.29 -24.50 -16.23
CA LEU A 108 -1.78 -25.05 -17.50
C LEU A 108 -1.59 -24.03 -18.63
N ILE A 109 -1.08 -24.45 -19.79
CA ILE A 109 -1.02 -23.61 -21.00
C ILE A 109 -1.87 -24.27 -22.08
N ALA A 110 -3.01 -23.66 -22.42
CA ALA A 110 -3.87 -24.13 -23.49
C ALA A 110 -3.49 -23.47 -24.82
N ILE A 111 -3.06 -24.26 -25.80
CA ILE A 111 -2.62 -23.75 -27.12
C ILE A 111 -3.52 -24.35 -28.20
N GLY A 112 -4.28 -23.50 -28.89
CA GLY A 112 -5.16 -23.92 -29.97
C GLY A 112 -6.50 -23.18 -29.98
N GLY A 113 -7.52 -23.81 -30.55
CA GLY A 113 -8.88 -23.26 -30.53
C GLY A 113 -9.65 -23.53 -29.23
N GLY A 114 -10.97 -23.36 -29.26
CA GLY A 114 -11.81 -23.51 -28.07
C GLY A 114 -11.71 -24.88 -27.37
N SER A 115 -11.50 -25.98 -28.09
CA SER A 115 -11.44 -27.32 -27.47
C SER A 115 -10.24 -27.51 -26.51
N PRO A 116 -8.98 -27.22 -26.89
CA PRO A 116 -7.87 -27.18 -25.93
C PRO A 116 -8.09 -26.24 -24.74
N ILE A 117 -8.65 -25.04 -24.98
CA ILE A 117 -8.90 -24.04 -23.94
C ILE A 117 -9.95 -24.54 -22.94
N ASP A 118 -11.09 -25.03 -23.41
CA ASP A 118 -12.13 -25.62 -22.56
C ASP A 118 -11.62 -26.87 -21.82
N SER A 119 -10.76 -27.66 -22.46
CA SER A 119 -10.16 -28.83 -21.81
C SER A 119 -9.25 -28.43 -20.66
N ALA A 120 -8.38 -27.42 -20.83
CA ALA A 120 -7.52 -26.93 -19.74
C ALA A 120 -8.35 -26.41 -18.56
N LYS A 121 -9.45 -25.72 -18.82
CA LYS A 121 -10.38 -25.29 -17.75
C LYS A 121 -11.03 -26.49 -17.06
N ALA A 122 -11.50 -27.48 -17.82
CA ALA A 122 -12.09 -28.68 -17.24
C ALA A 122 -11.06 -29.47 -16.41
N ILE A 123 -9.80 -29.53 -16.83
CA ILE A 123 -8.70 -30.13 -16.06
C ILE A 123 -8.48 -29.37 -14.75
N ALA A 124 -8.40 -28.04 -14.80
CA ALA A 124 -8.27 -27.21 -13.60
C ALA A 124 -9.46 -27.39 -12.64
N TYR A 125 -10.68 -27.49 -13.17
CA TYR A 125 -11.88 -27.80 -12.40
C TYR A 125 -11.77 -29.16 -11.70
N ASN A 126 -11.40 -30.22 -12.43
CA ASN A 126 -11.27 -31.56 -11.88
C ASN A 126 -10.21 -31.62 -10.77
N ILE A 127 -9.04 -31.01 -10.99
CA ILE A 127 -7.99 -30.92 -9.96
C ILE A 127 -8.49 -30.17 -8.73
N HIS A 128 -9.26 -29.10 -8.91
CA HIS A 128 -9.88 -28.38 -7.79
C HIS A 128 -10.89 -29.24 -7.04
N GLN A 129 -11.73 -30.01 -7.72
CA GLN A 129 -12.67 -30.94 -7.07
C GLN A 129 -11.93 -32.01 -6.26
N GLU A 130 -10.77 -32.48 -6.73
CA GLU A 130 -9.96 -33.50 -6.05
C GLU A 130 -9.13 -32.94 -4.90
N THR A 131 -8.59 -31.72 -5.01
CA THR A 131 -7.54 -31.20 -4.11
C THR A 131 -7.94 -29.95 -3.33
N GLY A 132 -9.05 -29.30 -3.69
CA GLY A 132 -9.45 -27.98 -3.19
C GLY A 132 -8.61 -26.81 -3.72
N LYS A 133 -7.59 -27.05 -4.55
CA LYS A 133 -6.69 -26.00 -5.09
C LYS A 133 -6.95 -25.72 -6.55
N TRP A 134 -6.91 -24.44 -6.93
CA TRP A 134 -7.02 -24.01 -8.33
C TRP A 134 -5.66 -23.99 -9.01
N VAL A 135 -5.59 -24.58 -10.21
CA VAL A 135 -4.43 -24.47 -11.09
C VAL A 135 -4.68 -23.31 -12.07
N PRO A 136 -3.85 -22.26 -12.08
CA PRO A 136 -3.99 -21.17 -13.04
C PRO A 136 -3.78 -21.67 -14.47
N SER A 137 -4.52 -21.08 -15.42
CA SER A 137 -4.36 -21.39 -16.84
C SER A 137 -3.99 -20.16 -17.66
N ILE A 138 -3.18 -20.37 -18.68
CA ILE A 138 -2.80 -19.41 -19.73
C ILE A 138 -3.46 -19.88 -21.02
N ALA A 139 -4.17 -19.00 -21.72
CA ALA A 139 -4.72 -19.29 -23.04
C ALA A 139 -3.84 -18.68 -24.13
N VAL A 140 -3.51 -19.47 -25.15
CA VAL A 140 -2.80 -19.07 -26.37
C VAL A 140 -3.66 -19.44 -27.56
N PRO A 141 -4.68 -18.62 -27.90
CA PRO A 141 -5.65 -18.97 -28.91
C PRO A 141 -5.03 -19.00 -30.32
N THR A 142 -5.47 -19.95 -31.15
CA THR A 142 -5.17 -19.96 -32.59
C THR A 142 -6.43 -19.77 -33.46
N THR A 143 -7.61 -19.68 -32.83
CA THR A 143 -8.89 -19.42 -33.50
C THR A 143 -9.63 -18.28 -32.80
N LEU A 144 -10.62 -17.69 -33.48
CA LEU A 144 -11.40 -16.57 -32.96
C LEU A 144 -12.63 -17.05 -32.16
N SER A 145 -12.44 -18.01 -31.26
CA SER A 145 -13.55 -18.72 -30.60
C SER A 145 -14.04 -18.10 -29.29
N VAL A 146 -13.32 -17.10 -28.75
CA VAL A 146 -13.56 -16.43 -27.47
C VAL A 146 -13.68 -17.37 -26.25
N ALA A 147 -13.14 -18.59 -26.34
CA ALA A 147 -13.19 -19.52 -25.23
C ALA A 147 -12.40 -18.94 -24.05
N GLU A 148 -11.27 -18.30 -24.33
CA GLU A 148 -10.36 -17.64 -23.40
C GLU A 148 -10.98 -16.51 -22.57
N THR A 149 -12.14 -15.96 -22.95
CA THR A 149 -12.78 -14.88 -22.20
C THR A 149 -13.92 -15.35 -21.28
N THR A 150 -14.28 -16.63 -21.35
CA THR A 150 -15.43 -17.17 -20.61
C THR A 150 -15.03 -17.92 -19.34
N GLN A 151 -15.92 -17.95 -18.36
CA GLN A 151 -15.79 -18.77 -17.15
C GLN A 151 -16.33 -20.21 -17.30
N ASN A 152 -16.74 -20.57 -18.52
CA ASN A 152 -17.34 -21.86 -18.83
C ASN A 152 -16.28 -22.79 -19.43
N ALA A 153 -16.40 -24.09 -19.14
CA ALA A 153 -15.63 -25.15 -19.78
C ALA A 153 -16.61 -26.16 -20.36
N GLY A 154 -16.76 -26.15 -21.69
CA GLY A 154 -17.70 -27.03 -22.40
C GLY A 154 -17.02 -28.27 -22.96
N PHE A 155 -17.50 -29.47 -22.61
CA PHE A 155 -16.94 -30.75 -23.04
C PHE A 155 -18.03 -31.78 -23.35
N THR A 156 -17.65 -32.88 -24.00
CA THR A 156 -18.59 -33.91 -24.47
C THR A 156 -18.48 -35.19 -23.62
N THR A 157 -19.61 -35.75 -23.18
CA THR A 157 -19.68 -37.00 -22.40
C THR A 157 -19.44 -38.24 -23.26
N GLU A 158 -19.36 -39.41 -22.62
CA GLU A 158 -19.22 -40.71 -23.31
C GLU A 158 -20.40 -40.99 -24.26
N GLU A 159 -21.60 -40.53 -23.90
CA GLU A 159 -22.84 -40.59 -24.70
C GLU A 159 -22.92 -39.50 -25.78
N LYS A 160 -21.85 -38.73 -25.99
CA LYS A 160 -21.77 -37.62 -26.96
C LYS A 160 -22.67 -36.41 -26.64
N HIS A 161 -23.12 -36.26 -25.39
CA HIS A 161 -23.84 -35.06 -24.96
C HIS A 161 -22.87 -33.94 -24.59
N LYS A 162 -23.19 -32.70 -24.98
CA LYS A 162 -22.40 -31.52 -24.59
C LYS A 162 -22.84 -31.05 -23.20
N ILE A 163 -21.91 -31.02 -22.26
CA ILE A 163 -22.11 -30.47 -20.92
C ILE A 163 -21.10 -29.35 -20.65
N ALA A 164 -21.37 -28.52 -19.65
CA ALA A 164 -20.46 -27.44 -19.26
C ALA A 164 -20.40 -27.29 -17.74
N VAL A 165 -19.22 -26.95 -17.25
CA VAL A 165 -19.02 -26.46 -15.87
C VAL A 165 -18.70 -24.97 -15.91
N SER A 166 -19.05 -24.25 -14.85
CA SER A 166 -18.88 -22.79 -14.78
C SER A 166 -18.37 -22.39 -13.41
N HIS A 167 -17.27 -21.63 -13.36
CA HIS A 167 -16.74 -21.05 -12.14
C HIS A 167 -15.83 -19.85 -12.47
N PRO A 168 -15.84 -18.74 -11.71
CA PRO A 168 -15.01 -17.57 -12.01
C PRO A 168 -13.51 -17.88 -12.13
N GLU A 169 -13.00 -18.83 -11.35
CA GLU A 169 -11.59 -19.25 -11.41
C GLU A 169 -11.22 -20.01 -12.69
N LEU A 170 -12.19 -20.43 -13.52
CA LEU A 170 -11.94 -21.05 -14.83
C LEU A 170 -11.62 -20.03 -15.93
N VAL A 171 -11.77 -18.74 -15.66
CA VAL A 171 -11.25 -17.73 -16.59
C VAL A 171 -9.72 -17.82 -16.58
N PRO A 172 -9.05 -17.96 -17.74
CA PRO A 172 -7.60 -17.94 -17.83
C PRO A 172 -7.02 -16.72 -17.13
N LYS A 173 -5.89 -16.89 -16.44
CA LYS A 173 -5.22 -15.78 -15.75
C LYS A 173 -4.39 -14.94 -16.70
N ALA A 174 -3.98 -15.51 -17.83
CA ALA A 174 -3.34 -14.79 -18.92
C ALA A 174 -3.89 -15.23 -20.28
N VAL A 175 -3.95 -14.29 -21.22
CA VAL A 175 -4.24 -14.54 -22.64
C VAL A 175 -3.09 -14.01 -23.49
N VAL A 176 -2.59 -14.81 -24.41
CA VAL A 176 -1.51 -14.44 -25.33
C VAL A 176 -2.01 -14.53 -26.78
N TYR A 177 -2.10 -13.38 -27.44
CA TYR A 177 -2.51 -13.26 -28.84
C TYR A 177 -1.33 -13.00 -29.76
N ASP A 178 -0.94 -14.04 -30.50
CA ASP A 178 0.20 -13.99 -31.39
C ASP A 178 -0.22 -14.36 -32.83
N GLY A 179 -0.18 -13.38 -33.72
CA GLY A 179 -0.54 -13.55 -35.13
C GLY A 179 0.35 -14.56 -35.84
N ASN A 180 1.60 -14.72 -35.42
CA ASN A 180 2.54 -15.69 -35.99
C ASN A 180 2.12 -17.15 -35.72
N LEU A 181 1.30 -17.39 -34.69
CA LEU A 181 0.74 -18.72 -34.44
C LEU A 181 -0.56 -18.94 -35.22
N ALA A 182 -1.35 -17.88 -35.40
CA ALA A 182 -2.65 -17.92 -36.07
C ALA A 182 -2.58 -18.20 -37.58
N ILE A 183 -1.46 -17.87 -38.25
CA ILE A 183 -1.28 -18.17 -39.67
C ILE A 183 -1.36 -19.68 -39.97
N TYR A 184 -1.03 -20.53 -38.99
CA TYR A 184 -1.14 -21.98 -39.12
C TYR A 184 -2.58 -22.52 -39.01
N THR A 185 -3.54 -21.67 -38.66
CA THR A 185 -4.95 -22.05 -38.59
C THR A 185 -5.55 -22.10 -39.99
N PRO A 186 -6.17 -23.22 -40.40
CA PRO A 186 -6.82 -23.33 -41.70
C PRO A 186 -7.79 -22.18 -41.96
N LEU A 187 -7.71 -21.57 -43.14
CA LEU A 187 -8.43 -20.32 -43.43
C LEU A 187 -9.96 -20.44 -43.25
N THR A 188 -10.55 -21.57 -43.65
CA THR A 188 -11.98 -21.85 -43.44
C THR A 188 -12.35 -21.91 -41.96
N LEU A 189 -11.48 -22.48 -41.11
CA LEU A 189 -11.67 -22.50 -39.66
C LEU A 189 -11.51 -21.10 -39.07
N TRP A 190 -10.47 -20.36 -39.48
CA TRP A 190 -10.22 -19.00 -39.03
C TRP A 190 -11.42 -18.08 -39.29
N THR A 191 -11.83 -17.98 -40.56
CA THR A 191 -12.91 -17.07 -40.98
C THR A 191 -14.27 -17.48 -40.43
N SER A 192 -14.58 -18.77 -40.30
CA SER A 192 -15.83 -19.21 -39.67
C SER A 192 -15.86 -18.93 -38.16
N THR A 193 -14.73 -19.08 -37.46
CA THR A 193 -14.64 -18.63 -36.06
C THR A 193 -14.69 -17.12 -35.93
N GLY A 194 -14.21 -16.36 -36.92
CA GLY A 194 -14.37 -14.91 -36.97
C GLY A 194 -15.83 -14.46 -37.09
N ILE A 195 -16.64 -15.16 -37.89
CA ILE A 195 -18.09 -14.94 -37.92
C ILE A 195 -18.74 -15.27 -36.58
N ARG A 196 -18.23 -16.27 -35.84
CA ARG A 196 -18.69 -16.53 -34.48
C ARG A 196 -18.34 -15.39 -33.51
N SER A 197 -17.16 -14.77 -33.60
CA SER A 197 -16.89 -13.53 -32.85
C SER A 197 -17.89 -12.43 -33.21
N LEU A 198 -18.20 -12.27 -34.50
CA LEU A 198 -19.18 -11.28 -34.94
C LEU A 198 -20.58 -11.57 -34.37
N ASP A 199 -20.99 -12.84 -34.35
CA ASP A 199 -22.22 -13.33 -33.73
C ASP A 199 -22.31 -12.87 -32.27
N HIS A 200 -21.26 -13.13 -31.47
CA HIS A 200 -21.19 -12.68 -30.08
C HIS A 200 -21.34 -11.16 -29.93
N ALA A 201 -20.61 -10.37 -30.71
CA ALA A 201 -20.69 -8.91 -30.62
C ALA A 201 -22.08 -8.38 -30.96
N VAL A 202 -22.71 -8.95 -32.00
CA VAL A 202 -24.04 -8.52 -32.45
C VAL A 202 -25.12 -8.95 -31.46
N GLU A 203 -25.08 -10.18 -30.94
CA GLU A 203 -26.06 -10.65 -29.96
C GLU A 203 -26.04 -9.81 -28.67
N LEU A 204 -24.85 -9.40 -28.22
CA LEU A 204 -24.68 -8.56 -27.04
C LEU A 204 -25.23 -7.13 -27.21
N MET A 205 -25.42 -6.65 -28.44
CA MET A 205 -26.05 -5.34 -28.65
C MET A 205 -27.50 -5.32 -28.15
N TYR A 206 -28.25 -6.39 -28.40
CA TYR A 206 -29.65 -6.51 -28.01
C TYR A 206 -29.88 -7.43 -26.80
N HIS A 207 -28.81 -7.96 -26.18
CA HIS A 207 -28.96 -8.80 -25.01
C HIS A 207 -29.40 -7.99 -23.76
N PRO A 208 -30.46 -8.41 -23.03
CA PRO A 208 -31.02 -7.65 -21.90
C PRO A 208 -30.10 -7.53 -20.68
N LEU A 209 -29.09 -8.38 -20.57
CA LEU A 209 -28.09 -8.35 -19.48
C LEU A 209 -26.73 -7.78 -19.90
N ALA A 210 -26.57 -7.38 -21.17
CA ALA A 210 -25.33 -6.75 -21.62
C ALA A 210 -25.27 -5.29 -21.17
N ALA A 211 -24.24 -4.94 -20.41
CA ALA A 211 -24.03 -3.56 -19.94
C ALA A 211 -23.65 -2.62 -21.10
N GLU A 212 -24.03 -1.35 -21.00
CA GLU A 212 -23.58 -0.35 -21.99
C GLU A 212 -22.05 -0.18 -21.96
N ILE A 213 -21.46 -0.11 -20.76
CA ILE A 213 -20.01 -0.02 -20.55
C ILE A 213 -19.54 -1.23 -19.70
N PRO A 214 -18.47 -1.93 -20.12
CA PRO A 214 -17.77 -1.77 -21.39
C PRO A 214 -18.42 -2.53 -22.56
N THR A 215 -19.32 -3.50 -22.29
CA THR A 215 -19.74 -4.55 -23.23
C THR A 215 -20.23 -4.01 -24.59
N LYS A 216 -21.35 -3.27 -24.64
CA LYS A 216 -21.93 -2.82 -25.92
C LYS A 216 -20.99 -1.88 -26.69
N ARG A 217 -20.24 -1.03 -25.98
CA ARG A 217 -19.24 -0.14 -26.61
C ARG A 217 -18.08 -0.92 -27.24
N MET A 218 -17.59 -1.95 -26.57
CA MET A 218 -16.56 -2.84 -27.13
C MET A 218 -17.10 -3.69 -28.29
N CYS A 219 -18.36 -4.11 -28.23
CA CYS A 219 -19.01 -4.84 -29.32
C CYS A 219 -19.07 -4.00 -30.60
N LEU A 220 -19.38 -2.69 -30.51
CA LEU A 220 -19.41 -1.81 -31.68
C LEU A 220 -18.03 -1.69 -32.36
N GLU A 221 -16.95 -1.50 -31.58
CA GLU A 221 -15.59 -1.49 -32.14
C GLU A 221 -15.18 -2.86 -32.68
N ALA A 222 -15.54 -3.96 -31.98
CA ALA A 222 -15.30 -5.31 -32.46
C ALA A 222 -15.98 -5.57 -33.81
N ILE A 223 -17.23 -5.12 -33.99
CA ILE A 223 -17.97 -5.26 -35.25
C ILE A 223 -17.25 -4.52 -36.37
N LYS A 224 -16.84 -3.26 -36.14
CA LYS A 224 -16.08 -2.48 -37.11
C LYS A 224 -14.80 -3.21 -37.55
N ASP A 225 -14.01 -3.68 -36.60
CA ASP A 225 -12.76 -4.36 -36.88
C ASP A 225 -12.97 -5.72 -37.56
N LEU A 226 -14.00 -6.49 -37.18
CA LEU A 226 -14.33 -7.76 -37.81
C LEU A 226 -14.78 -7.58 -39.27
N PHE A 227 -15.61 -6.57 -39.56
CA PHE A 227 -16.00 -6.23 -40.94
C PHE A 227 -14.81 -5.76 -41.79
N ALA A 228 -13.85 -5.06 -41.19
CA ALA A 228 -12.67 -4.57 -41.89
C ALA A 228 -11.62 -5.67 -42.14
N TYR A 229 -11.28 -6.44 -41.10
CA TYR A 229 -10.10 -7.31 -41.10
C TYR A 229 -10.38 -8.75 -41.49
N LEU A 230 -11.63 -9.26 -41.38
CA LEU A 230 -11.92 -10.63 -41.83
C LEU A 230 -11.69 -10.80 -43.34
N PRO A 231 -12.17 -9.90 -44.22
CA PRO A 231 -11.85 -9.95 -45.64
C PRO A 231 -10.34 -9.85 -45.91
N GLN A 232 -9.65 -8.93 -45.23
CA GLN A 232 -8.20 -8.77 -45.37
C GLN A 232 -7.43 -10.05 -44.99
N SER A 233 -7.86 -10.74 -43.92
CA SER A 233 -7.24 -12.01 -43.51
C SER A 233 -7.52 -13.17 -44.48
N LYS A 234 -8.56 -13.05 -45.32
CA LYS A 234 -8.81 -14.00 -46.40
C LYS A 234 -7.96 -13.67 -47.63
N ASP A 235 -7.84 -12.40 -47.96
CA ASP A 235 -7.08 -11.94 -49.12
C ASP A 235 -5.57 -12.12 -48.91
N ASN A 236 -5.08 -11.96 -47.67
CA ASN A 236 -3.71 -12.24 -47.28
C ASN A 236 -3.65 -13.15 -46.02
N PRO A 237 -3.76 -14.48 -46.19
CA PRO A 237 -3.82 -15.43 -45.07
C PRO A 237 -2.60 -15.42 -44.15
N ASP A 238 -1.43 -15.09 -44.67
CA ASP A 238 -0.17 -15.12 -43.92
C ASP A 238 0.16 -13.79 -43.21
N ASP A 239 -0.75 -12.82 -43.25
CA ASP A 239 -0.59 -11.54 -42.57
C ASP A 239 -0.80 -11.65 -41.06
N ALA A 240 0.28 -11.92 -40.33
CA ALA A 240 0.26 -12.03 -38.88
C ALA A 240 -0.27 -10.76 -38.19
N GLU A 241 -0.03 -9.55 -38.73
CA GLU A 241 -0.55 -8.31 -38.13
C GLU A 241 -2.08 -8.25 -38.21
N VAL A 242 -2.66 -8.58 -39.36
CA VAL A 242 -4.11 -8.70 -39.52
C VAL A 242 -4.67 -9.79 -38.61
N ARG A 243 -3.97 -10.92 -38.44
CA ARG A 243 -4.36 -11.97 -37.47
C ARG A 243 -4.39 -11.44 -36.05
N THR A 244 -3.40 -10.66 -35.61
CA THR A 244 -3.39 -10.04 -34.28
C THR A 244 -4.49 -9.01 -34.11
N LYS A 245 -4.77 -8.17 -35.12
CA LYS A 245 -5.91 -7.22 -35.09
C LYS A 245 -7.24 -7.95 -34.90
N LEU A 246 -7.43 -9.07 -35.60
CA LEU A 246 -8.61 -9.91 -35.44
C LEU A 246 -8.71 -10.56 -34.06
N PHE A 247 -7.60 -10.95 -33.42
CA PHE A 247 -7.63 -11.42 -32.04
C PHE A 247 -8.10 -10.33 -31.06
N LEU A 248 -7.67 -9.08 -31.24
CA LEU A 248 -8.13 -7.97 -30.41
C LEU A 248 -9.63 -7.67 -30.63
N ALA A 249 -10.09 -7.76 -31.88
CA ALA A 249 -11.51 -7.68 -32.21
C ALA A 249 -12.32 -8.83 -31.58
N CYS A 250 -11.77 -10.06 -31.63
CA CYS A 250 -12.35 -11.25 -31.00
C CYS A 250 -12.46 -11.08 -29.48
N TYR A 251 -11.40 -10.64 -28.80
CA TYR A 251 -11.45 -10.35 -27.36
C TYR A 251 -12.52 -9.31 -27.02
N SER A 252 -12.67 -8.29 -27.88
CA SER A 252 -13.66 -7.23 -27.69
C SER A 252 -15.10 -7.68 -27.97
N SER A 253 -15.28 -8.68 -28.85
CA SER A 253 -16.58 -9.24 -29.22
C SER A 253 -17.28 -10.00 -28.09
N LEU A 254 -16.49 -10.55 -27.16
CA LEU A 254 -16.97 -11.15 -25.93
C LEU A 254 -15.95 -10.84 -24.84
N PHE A 255 -15.91 -9.57 -24.42
CA PHE A 255 -15.05 -9.12 -23.34
C PHE A 255 -15.31 -9.98 -22.10
N PRO A 256 -14.29 -10.35 -21.30
CA PRO A 256 -14.48 -11.22 -20.16
C PRO A 256 -15.23 -10.45 -19.05
N PHE A 257 -16.55 -10.48 -19.09
CA PHE A 257 -17.41 -10.05 -18.01
C PHE A 257 -18.04 -11.30 -17.38
N LEU A 258 -18.07 -11.37 -16.04
CA LEU A 258 -18.58 -12.52 -15.29
C LEU A 258 -20.10 -12.63 -15.46
N TYR A 259 -20.51 -13.30 -16.53
CA TYR A 259 -21.89 -13.48 -16.95
C TYR A 259 -22.37 -14.92 -16.71
N THR A 260 -23.62 -15.06 -16.28
CA THR A 260 -24.32 -16.34 -16.12
C THR A 260 -25.58 -16.32 -16.98
N GLY A 261 -25.59 -17.05 -18.09
CA GLY A 261 -26.73 -17.18 -19.01
C GLY A 261 -26.30 -17.55 -20.44
N GLY A 262 -27.26 -17.78 -21.33
CA GLY A 262 -26.99 -17.97 -22.76
C GLY A 262 -26.63 -16.65 -23.45
N VAL A 263 -25.88 -16.70 -24.56
CA VAL A 263 -25.43 -15.47 -25.26
C VAL A 263 -26.55 -14.82 -26.06
N GLY A 264 -27.37 -15.62 -26.74
CA GLY A 264 -28.49 -15.13 -27.53
C GLY A 264 -29.09 -16.23 -28.42
N LEU A 265 -30.08 -15.84 -29.21
CA LEU A 265 -30.89 -16.75 -30.01
C LEU A 265 -30.07 -17.42 -31.12
N SER A 266 -29.19 -16.69 -31.80
CA SER A 266 -28.34 -17.25 -32.86
C SER A 266 -27.44 -18.35 -32.29
N HIS A 267 -26.89 -18.13 -31.09
CA HIS A 267 -26.11 -19.14 -30.38
C HIS A 267 -26.90 -20.42 -30.05
N SER A 268 -28.13 -20.27 -29.53
CA SER A 268 -29.01 -21.40 -29.19
C SER A 268 -29.41 -22.21 -30.43
N ILE A 269 -29.69 -21.53 -31.54
CA ILE A 269 -29.93 -22.17 -32.85
C ILE A 269 -28.71 -22.97 -33.27
N GLY A 270 -27.52 -22.37 -33.13
CA GLY A 270 -26.28 -23.04 -33.48
C GLY A 270 -26.00 -24.28 -32.65
N HIS A 271 -26.33 -24.29 -31.35
CA HIS A 271 -26.24 -25.49 -30.53
C HIS A 271 -27.19 -26.60 -30.99
N ALA A 272 -28.44 -26.26 -31.29
CA ALA A 272 -29.46 -27.22 -31.74
C ALA A 272 -29.06 -27.88 -33.08
N ILE A 273 -28.58 -27.09 -34.03
CA ILE A 273 -28.19 -27.58 -35.36
C ILE A 273 -26.83 -28.29 -35.30
N GLY A 274 -25.85 -27.71 -34.63
CA GLY A 274 -24.49 -28.24 -34.55
C GLY A 274 -24.44 -29.63 -33.90
N ALA A 275 -25.17 -29.83 -32.81
CA ALA A 275 -25.23 -31.12 -32.11
C ALA A 275 -25.93 -32.20 -32.95
N THR A 276 -27.01 -31.85 -33.66
CA THR A 276 -27.82 -32.81 -34.42
C THR A 276 -27.13 -33.23 -35.72
N TYR A 277 -26.52 -32.27 -36.42
CA TYR A 277 -26.02 -32.46 -37.78
C TYR A 277 -24.49 -32.50 -37.87
N SER A 278 -23.78 -32.50 -36.73
CA SER A 278 -22.32 -32.48 -36.66
C SER A 278 -21.70 -31.29 -37.43
N ILE A 279 -22.35 -30.12 -37.34
CA ILE A 279 -21.89 -28.89 -37.98
C ILE A 279 -21.03 -28.09 -37.00
N PRO A 280 -19.80 -27.67 -37.37
CA PRO A 280 -18.94 -26.88 -36.49
C PRO A 280 -19.58 -25.55 -36.07
N HIS A 281 -19.35 -25.13 -34.82
CA HIS A 281 -19.97 -23.93 -34.25
C HIS A 281 -19.70 -22.62 -35.01
N GLY A 282 -18.53 -22.46 -35.64
CA GLY A 282 -18.27 -21.29 -36.50
C GLY A 282 -19.18 -21.24 -37.73
N ILE A 283 -19.47 -22.42 -38.29
CA ILE A 283 -20.35 -22.57 -39.44
C ILE A 283 -21.81 -22.35 -39.03
N THR A 284 -22.21 -22.78 -37.83
CA THR A 284 -23.57 -22.52 -37.37
C THR A 284 -23.85 -21.01 -37.26
N SER A 285 -22.90 -20.21 -36.79
CA SER A 285 -23.03 -18.73 -36.77
C SER A 285 -23.14 -18.13 -38.18
N CYS A 286 -22.48 -18.72 -39.18
CA CYS A 286 -22.64 -18.33 -40.60
C CYS A 286 -24.06 -18.57 -41.13
N LEU A 287 -24.81 -19.50 -40.53
CA LEU A 287 -26.17 -19.87 -40.91
C LEU A 287 -27.22 -19.08 -40.12
N SER A 288 -26.99 -18.85 -38.83
CA SER A 288 -28.02 -18.37 -37.90
C SER A 288 -28.01 -16.85 -37.68
N LEU A 289 -26.85 -16.18 -37.76
CA LEU A 289 -26.75 -14.79 -37.31
C LEU A 289 -27.60 -13.82 -38.14
N ALA A 290 -27.43 -13.79 -39.46
CA ALA A 290 -28.18 -12.85 -40.31
C ALA A 290 -29.71 -13.06 -40.23
N PRO A 291 -30.25 -14.29 -40.31
CA PRO A 291 -31.68 -14.52 -40.07
C PRO A 291 -32.13 -14.09 -38.67
N THR A 292 -31.31 -14.31 -37.65
CA THR A 292 -31.62 -13.87 -36.27
C THR A 292 -31.71 -12.35 -36.19
N VAL A 293 -30.77 -11.60 -36.76
CA VAL A 293 -30.82 -10.13 -36.79
C VAL A 293 -32.06 -9.62 -37.52
N GLN A 294 -32.42 -10.25 -38.64
CA GLN A 294 -33.65 -9.92 -39.36
C GLN A 294 -34.90 -10.15 -38.51
N PHE A 295 -34.96 -11.27 -37.78
CA PHE A 295 -36.05 -11.57 -36.86
C PHE A 295 -36.13 -10.52 -35.74
N LYS A 296 -34.99 -10.17 -35.15
CA LYS A 296 -34.86 -9.19 -34.07
C LYS A 296 -35.19 -7.75 -34.50
N ALA A 297 -35.07 -7.43 -35.79
CA ALA A 297 -35.47 -6.14 -36.35
C ALA A 297 -36.97 -5.83 -36.17
N SER A 298 -37.82 -6.85 -35.99
CA SER A 298 -39.26 -6.66 -35.76
C SER A 298 -39.61 -6.16 -34.35
N ASN A 299 -38.69 -6.28 -33.40
CA ASN A 299 -38.86 -5.77 -32.05
C ASN A 299 -38.24 -4.36 -31.93
N PRO A 300 -39.01 -3.31 -31.59
CA PRO A 300 -38.49 -1.93 -31.56
C PRO A 300 -37.26 -1.72 -30.67
N GLU A 301 -37.19 -2.36 -29.50
CA GLU A 301 -36.07 -2.17 -28.55
C GLU A 301 -34.80 -2.89 -29.03
N GLU A 302 -34.95 -4.09 -29.61
CA GLU A 302 -33.84 -4.84 -30.18
C GLU A 302 -33.33 -4.15 -31.46
N ALA A 303 -34.24 -3.69 -32.33
CA ALA A 303 -33.93 -2.95 -33.55
C ALA A 303 -33.17 -1.67 -33.26
N LYS A 304 -33.58 -0.90 -32.25
CA LYS A 304 -32.86 0.31 -31.80
C LYS A 304 -31.41 0.02 -31.44
N GLN A 305 -31.14 -1.10 -30.77
CA GLN A 305 -29.76 -1.47 -30.41
C GLN A 305 -28.96 -1.96 -31.62
N ILE A 306 -29.57 -2.74 -32.51
CA ILE A 306 -28.92 -3.24 -33.74
C ILE A 306 -28.59 -2.08 -34.69
N ALA A 307 -29.49 -1.10 -34.87
CA ALA A 307 -29.31 0.05 -35.74
C ALA A 307 -28.05 0.88 -35.41
N ARG A 308 -27.59 0.86 -34.14
CA ARG A 308 -26.34 1.51 -33.70
C ARG A 308 -25.09 0.97 -34.42
N ILE A 309 -25.16 -0.22 -35.03
CA ILE A 309 -24.07 -0.85 -35.76
C ILE A 309 -23.78 -0.14 -37.09
N ILE A 310 -24.77 0.52 -37.69
CA ILE A 310 -24.69 1.10 -39.05
C ILE A 310 -23.41 1.94 -39.30
N PRO A 311 -23.03 2.90 -38.44
CA PRO A 311 -21.81 3.69 -38.65
C PRO A 311 -20.53 2.85 -38.58
N TYR A 312 -20.52 1.78 -37.79
CA TYR A 312 -19.36 0.91 -37.56
C TYR A 312 -19.11 -0.04 -38.73
N ILE A 313 -20.11 -0.27 -39.57
CA ILE A 313 -19.97 -1.02 -40.83
C ILE A 313 -19.90 -0.11 -42.06
N GLY A 314 -19.64 1.20 -41.86
CA GLY A 314 -19.44 2.16 -42.94
C GLY A 314 -20.72 2.50 -43.72
N ARG A 315 -21.89 2.38 -43.10
CA ARG A 315 -23.19 2.72 -43.70
C ARG A 315 -23.78 3.98 -43.06
N GLN A 316 -24.70 4.65 -43.75
CA GLN A 316 -25.46 5.77 -43.21
C GLN A 316 -26.83 5.29 -42.72
N SER A 317 -27.29 5.84 -41.60
CA SER A 317 -28.62 5.52 -41.04
C SER A 317 -29.72 6.08 -41.93
N SER A 318 -30.77 5.30 -42.11
CA SER A 318 -32.00 5.71 -42.80
C SER A 318 -32.95 6.50 -41.90
N GLY A 319 -32.64 6.65 -40.61
CA GLY A 319 -33.52 7.22 -39.58
C GLY A 319 -34.64 6.28 -39.13
N SER A 320 -34.56 4.99 -39.47
CA SER A 320 -35.53 3.95 -39.09
C SER A 320 -34.77 2.73 -38.57
N ASP A 321 -34.91 2.46 -37.27
CA ASP A 321 -34.18 1.40 -36.58
C ASP A 321 -34.43 0.01 -37.17
N GLU A 322 -35.67 -0.28 -37.58
CA GLU A 322 -36.03 -1.53 -38.27
C GLU A 322 -35.31 -1.66 -39.62
N LYS A 323 -35.38 -0.62 -40.48
CA LYS A 323 -34.71 -0.64 -41.79
C LYS A 323 -33.20 -0.75 -41.66
N ASP A 324 -32.63 -0.02 -40.71
CA ASP A 324 -31.20 -0.06 -40.42
C ASP A 324 -30.76 -1.44 -39.89
N SER A 325 -31.59 -2.08 -39.07
CA SER A 325 -31.34 -3.46 -38.60
C SER A 325 -31.36 -4.48 -39.74
N LEU A 326 -32.27 -4.32 -40.71
CA LEU A 326 -32.28 -5.15 -41.93
C LEU A 326 -31.02 -4.92 -42.79
N VAL A 327 -30.53 -3.68 -42.89
CA VAL A 327 -29.26 -3.39 -43.56
C VAL A 327 -28.09 -4.09 -42.87
N VAL A 328 -28.07 -4.14 -41.53
CA VAL A 328 -27.06 -4.88 -40.77
C VAL A 328 -27.13 -6.39 -41.07
N ALA A 329 -28.34 -6.99 -41.06
CA ALA A 329 -28.52 -8.39 -41.42
C ALA A 329 -27.97 -8.71 -42.83
N ASN A 330 -28.25 -7.85 -43.80
CA ASN A 330 -27.79 -7.99 -45.18
C ASN A 330 -26.27 -7.85 -45.31
N ALA A 331 -25.67 -6.94 -44.54
CA ALA A 331 -24.22 -6.75 -44.50
C ALA A 331 -23.52 -7.99 -43.91
N ILE A 332 -24.07 -8.59 -42.85
CA ILE A 332 -23.57 -9.84 -42.27
C ILE A 332 -23.64 -10.98 -43.29
N ALA A 333 -24.79 -11.18 -43.94
CA ALA A 333 -24.96 -12.22 -44.96
C ALA A 333 -23.96 -12.05 -46.12
N SER A 334 -23.75 -10.81 -46.56
CA SER A 334 -22.78 -10.47 -47.61
C SER A 334 -21.34 -10.78 -47.17
N LEU A 335 -20.98 -10.45 -45.93
CA LEU A 335 -19.66 -10.76 -45.37
C LEU A 335 -19.43 -12.28 -45.31
N VAL A 336 -20.41 -13.07 -44.86
CA VAL A 336 -20.30 -14.54 -44.81
C VAL A 336 -20.00 -15.12 -46.20
N GLN A 337 -20.70 -14.64 -47.24
CA GLN A 337 -20.46 -15.05 -48.63
C GLN A 337 -19.11 -14.56 -49.16
N GLN A 338 -18.74 -13.32 -48.87
CA GLN A 338 -17.42 -12.78 -49.23
C GLN A 338 -16.29 -13.62 -48.64
N LEU A 339 -16.46 -14.16 -47.43
CA LEU A 339 -15.51 -15.07 -46.79
C LEU A 339 -15.52 -16.49 -47.39
N GLY A 340 -16.51 -16.83 -48.22
CA GLY A 340 -16.61 -18.12 -48.92
C GLY A 340 -17.38 -19.18 -48.14
N HIS A 341 -18.14 -18.80 -47.11
CA HIS A 341 -19.00 -19.71 -46.36
C HIS A 341 -20.41 -19.76 -46.97
N LYS A 342 -21.07 -20.90 -46.83
CA LYS A 342 -22.45 -21.06 -47.28
C LYS A 342 -23.43 -20.56 -46.22
N THR A 343 -24.56 -19.99 -46.64
CA THR A 343 -25.55 -19.33 -45.77
C THR A 343 -26.88 -20.08 -45.65
N THR A 344 -27.02 -21.29 -46.20
CA THR A 344 -28.29 -22.05 -46.18
C THR A 344 -28.13 -23.41 -45.51
N LEU A 345 -29.21 -23.90 -44.89
CA LEU A 345 -29.26 -25.20 -44.21
C LEU A 345 -29.03 -26.38 -45.18
N THR A 346 -29.60 -26.32 -46.38
CA THR A 346 -29.46 -27.33 -47.44
C THR A 346 -28.00 -27.52 -47.88
N ALA A 347 -27.23 -26.43 -47.89
CA ALA A 347 -25.81 -26.43 -48.24
C ALA A 347 -24.93 -27.29 -47.30
N TYR A 348 -25.45 -27.63 -46.11
CA TYR A 348 -24.84 -28.49 -45.10
C TYR A 348 -25.65 -29.77 -44.83
N LYS A 349 -26.52 -30.18 -45.76
CA LYS A 349 -27.32 -31.42 -45.68
C LYS A 349 -28.29 -31.48 -44.49
N VAL A 350 -28.70 -30.33 -43.97
CA VAL A 350 -29.78 -30.25 -42.98
C VAL A 350 -31.12 -30.39 -43.72
N PRO A 351 -32.01 -31.32 -43.32
CA PRO A 351 -33.35 -31.47 -43.92
C PRO A 351 -34.16 -30.18 -43.84
N THR A 352 -35.01 -29.94 -44.83
CA THR A 352 -35.89 -28.76 -44.91
C THR A 352 -37.37 -29.16 -44.87
N GLY A 353 -38.19 -28.36 -44.21
CA GLY A 353 -39.65 -28.54 -44.09
C GLY A 353 -40.14 -28.08 -42.72
N ASP A 354 -41.44 -27.80 -42.60
CA ASP A 354 -42.05 -27.21 -41.39
C ASP A 354 -41.79 -28.07 -40.14
N ALA A 355 -41.85 -29.40 -40.28
CA ALA A 355 -41.57 -30.34 -39.19
C ALA A 355 -40.13 -30.27 -38.68
N GLU A 356 -39.14 -30.07 -39.56
CA GLU A 356 -37.74 -29.95 -39.14
C GLU A 356 -37.45 -28.55 -38.56
N GLN A 357 -38.10 -27.50 -39.08
CA GLN A 357 -38.03 -26.16 -38.49
C GLN A 357 -38.62 -26.14 -37.08
N GLU A 358 -39.76 -26.80 -36.86
CA GLU A 358 -40.32 -27.01 -35.52
C GLU A 358 -39.38 -27.81 -34.61
N ALA A 359 -38.72 -28.84 -35.13
CA ALA A 359 -37.77 -29.64 -34.36
C ALA A 359 -36.54 -28.82 -33.95
N ILE A 360 -36.00 -27.99 -34.85
CA ILE A 360 -34.91 -27.06 -34.56
C ILE A 360 -35.37 -26.01 -33.53
N ALA A 361 -36.57 -25.44 -33.69
CA ALA A 361 -37.17 -24.49 -32.76
C ALA A 361 -37.31 -25.06 -31.36
N SER A 362 -37.84 -26.28 -31.27
CA SER A 362 -38.09 -26.97 -30.00
C SER A 362 -36.78 -27.29 -29.28
N ARG A 363 -35.73 -27.68 -30.02
CA ARG A 363 -34.39 -27.91 -29.46
C ARG A 363 -33.71 -26.61 -29.02
N ALA A 364 -33.85 -25.53 -29.79
CA ALA A 364 -33.20 -24.24 -29.50
C ALA A 364 -33.86 -23.48 -28.33
N LEU A 365 -35.18 -23.62 -28.17
CA LEU A 365 -35.97 -22.92 -27.13
C LEU A 365 -36.30 -23.82 -25.92
N HIS A 366 -35.92 -25.10 -25.97
CA HIS A 366 -36.19 -26.13 -24.95
C HIS A 366 -37.67 -26.37 -24.61
N SER A 367 -38.63 -25.72 -25.30
CA SER A 367 -40.08 -25.93 -25.13
C SER A 367 -40.86 -25.43 -26.36
N LYS A 368 -41.97 -26.13 -26.69
CA LYS A 368 -42.97 -25.65 -27.67
C LYS A 368 -43.85 -24.52 -27.10
N ASP A 369 -43.91 -24.38 -25.79
CA ASP A 369 -44.68 -23.33 -25.09
C ASP A 369 -43.87 -22.04 -24.91
N HIS A 370 -42.65 -21.98 -25.45
CA HIS A 370 -41.82 -20.77 -25.38
C HIS A 370 -42.49 -19.65 -26.17
N LYS A 371 -42.57 -18.43 -25.58
CA LYS A 371 -43.26 -17.26 -26.18
C LYS A 371 -42.80 -16.91 -27.61
N ASP A 372 -41.57 -17.27 -27.95
CA ASP A 372 -40.96 -17.01 -29.26
C ASP A 372 -41.10 -18.19 -30.24
N PHE A 373 -41.71 -19.32 -29.84
CA PHE A 373 -41.76 -20.57 -30.64
C PHE A 373 -42.50 -20.38 -31.97
N ALA A 374 -43.71 -19.80 -31.94
CA ALA A 374 -44.51 -19.57 -33.16
C ALA A 374 -43.80 -18.63 -34.14
N SER A 375 -43.14 -17.59 -33.63
CA SER A 375 -42.39 -16.61 -34.43
C SER A 375 -41.05 -17.19 -34.93
N PHE A 376 -40.47 -18.15 -34.20
CA PHE A 376 -39.27 -18.87 -34.61
C PHE A 376 -39.55 -19.82 -35.79
N VAL A 377 -40.69 -20.52 -35.80
CA VAL A 377 -41.07 -21.38 -36.93
C VAL A 377 -41.18 -20.57 -38.24
N LEU A 378 -41.41 -19.24 -38.14
CA LEU A 378 -41.43 -18.32 -39.28
C LEU A 378 -40.04 -17.83 -39.75
N LEU A 379 -38.94 -18.17 -39.05
CA LEU A 379 -37.57 -17.89 -39.51
C LEU A 379 -37.29 -18.66 -40.80
N ARG A 380 -37.45 -17.99 -41.95
CA ARG A 380 -37.09 -18.55 -43.25
C ARG A 380 -35.57 -18.51 -43.40
N PHE A 381 -34.91 -19.66 -43.27
CA PHE A 381 -33.48 -19.85 -43.61
C PHE A 381 -33.18 -19.76 -45.13
N ASN A 382 -34.13 -19.27 -45.94
CA ASN A 382 -33.99 -19.05 -47.38
C ASN A 382 -33.82 -17.56 -47.64
N TYR A 383 -32.58 -17.13 -47.87
CA TYR A 383 -32.23 -15.74 -48.15
C TYR A 383 -32.19 -15.49 -49.66
N VAL A 384 -32.98 -14.54 -50.18
CA VAL A 384 -32.98 -14.11 -51.59
C VAL A 384 -32.58 -12.63 -51.65
N PHE A 385 -31.52 -12.33 -52.40
CA PHE A 385 -31.00 -10.97 -52.57
C PHE A 385 -31.98 -10.06 -53.31
N THR A 386 -32.16 -8.84 -52.81
CA THR A 386 -32.50 -7.68 -53.64
C THR A 386 -31.27 -6.77 -53.69
N THR A 387 -30.55 -6.79 -54.81
CA THR A 387 -29.43 -5.87 -55.05
C THR A 387 -29.94 -4.51 -55.53
N PRO A 388 -29.56 -3.38 -54.91
CA PRO A 388 -29.59 -2.08 -55.57
C PRO A 388 -28.22 -1.82 -56.22
N THR A 389 -28.25 -1.43 -57.50
CA THR A 389 -27.12 -0.99 -58.33
C THR A 389 -26.35 0.18 -57.69
N PRO A 390 -25.01 0.29 -57.88
CA PRO A 390 -24.24 1.39 -57.34
C PRO A 390 -24.36 2.64 -58.23
N THR A 391 -24.88 3.73 -57.68
CA THR A 391 -24.80 5.05 -58.31
C THR A 391 -23.45 5.68 -57.96
N ILE A 392 -22.58 5.78 -58.96
CA ILE A 392 -21.37 6.62 -58.91
C ILE A 392 -21.85 8.07 -58.84
N LEU A 393 -21.52 8.80 -57.77
CA LEU A 393 -21.63 10.25 -57.77
C LEU A 393 -20.26 10.91 -57.54
N THR A 394 -19.93 11.69 -58.54
CA THR A 394 -18.74 12.44 -58.85
C THR A 394 -18.43 13.53 -57.83
N MET A 395 -17.14 13.77 -57.61
CA MET A 395 -16.59 15.00 -57.02
C MET A 395 -17.26 16.27 -57.56
N GLN A 396 -17.70 17.15 -56.66
CA GLN A 396 -17.71 18.60 -56.92
C GLN A 396 -17.17 19.37 -55.71
N ARG A 397 -16.08 20.09 -55.98
CA ARG A 397 -15.59 21.22 -55.18
C ARG A 397 -16.60 22.36 -55.27
N THR A 398 -16.87 23.10 -54.18
CA THR A 398 -16.75 24.57 -54.22
C THR A 398 -16.76 25.28 -52.86
N PHE A 399 -15.87 26.27 -52.79
CA PHE A 399 -15.81 27.54 -52.05
C PHE A 399 -15.63 27.63 -50.52
N LEU A 400 -14.38 28.01 -50.20
CA LEU A 400 -13.95 28.84 -49.08
C LEU A 400 -14.87 30.05 -48.85
N PHE A 401 -15.23 30.30 -47.59
CA PHE A 401 -15.25 31.64 -47.02
C PHE A 401 -14.27 31.69 -45.85
N ALA A 402 -13.34 32.63 -45.93
CA ALA A 402 -12.30 32.83 -44.93
C ALA A 402 -12.85 33.58 -43.71
N ALA A 403 -12.71 32.98 -42.53
CA ALA A 403 -12.60 33.72 -41.28
C ALA A 403 -11.22 33.37 -40.68
N ARG A 404 -10.28 34.31 -40.83
CA ARG A 404 -8.99 34.26 -40.13
C ARG A 404 -9.23 34.45 -38.64
N ARG A 405 -8.84 33.48 -37.82
CA ARG A 405 -7.99 33.69 -36.62
C ARG A 405 -7.53 32.36 -35.99
N ASN A 406 -6.20 32.27 -35.86
CA ASN A 406 -5.38 31.44 -34.97
C ASN A 406 -5.30 29.92 -35.21
N GLY A 407 -4.23 29.53 -35.93
CA GLY A 407 -3.41 28.31 -35.75
C GLY A 407 -4.09 26.92 -35.83
N PRO A 408 -3.47 25.90 -36.46
CA PRO A 408 -3.96 24.55 -36.30
C PRO A 408 -3.66 24.10 -34.87
N ALA A 409 -4.66 24.15 -33.99
CA ALA A 409 -4.68 23.29 -32.82
C ALA A 409 -4.82 21.86 -33.34
N ILE A 410 -3.68 21.23 -33.65
CA ILE A 410 -3.57 19.79 -33.78
C ILE A 410 -4.06 19.23 -32.45
N ARG A 411 -5.31 18.75 -32.42
CA ARG A 411 -5.77 17.92 -31.31
C ARG A 411 -5.06 16.60 -31.45
N PHE A 412 -3.95 16.45 -30.74
CA PHE A 412 -3.48 15.13 -30.36
C PHE A 412 -4.68 14.43 -29.69
N PHE A 413 -5.17 13.34 -30.28
CA PHE A 413 -5.86 12.35 -29.48
C PHE A 413 -4.85 11.93 -28.42
N SER A 414 -5.11 12.34 -27.19
CA SER A 414 -4.40 11.83 -26.04
C SER A 414 -4.61 10.32 -26.06
N SER A 415 -3.63 9.57 -26.56
CA SER A 415 -3.38 8.25 -25.99
C SER A 415 -3.26 8.53 -24.50
N THR A 416 -4.22 8.10 -23.69
CA THR A 416 -3.90 7.85 -22.30
C THR A 416 -2.82 6.79 -22.35
N ALA A 417 -1.56 7.22 -22.41
CA ALA A 417 -0.50 6.52 -21.74
C ALA A 417 -1.11 6.17 -20.39
N MET A 418 -1.30 4.87 -20.14
CA MET A 418 -1.63 4.38 -18.82
C MET A 418 -0.50 4.96 -17.97
N ARG A 419 -0.76 6.09 -17.29
CA ARG A 419 0.21 6.65 -16.37
C ARG A 419 0.55 5.48 -15.46
N PRO A 420 1.82 5.12 -15.26
CA PRO A 420 2.15 4.08 -14.30
C PRO A 420 1.39 4.43 -13.03
N ALA A 421 0.42 3.59 -12.67
CA ALA A 421 -0.39 3.84 -11.50
C ALA A 421 0.61 3.93 -10.35
N ILE A 422 0.70 5.09 -9.70
CA ILE A 422 1.76 5.38 -8.72
C ILE A 422 1.69 4.29 -7.65
N ASN A 423 2.61 3.34 -7.68
CA ASN A 423 2.68 2.25 -6.73
C ASN A 423 4.05 2.28 -6.09
N LYS A 424 4.07 2.61 -4.80
CA LYS A 424 5.30 2.71 -4.01
C LYS A 424 5.56 1.45 -3.21
N ILE A 425 4.65 0.48 -3.24
CA ILE A 425 4.81 -0.80 -2.56
C ILE A 425 5.93 -1.58 -3.25
N VAL A 426 6.92 -1.98 -2.46
CA VAL A 426 8.00 -2.86 -2.89
C VAL A 426 7.95 -4.16 -2.10
N ALA A 427 8.42 -5.25 -2.72
CA ALA A 427 8.16 -6.60 -2.23
C ALA A 427 8.85 -6.93 -0.89
N SER A 428 9.99 -6.31 -0.59
CA SER A 428 10.76 -6.60 0.62
C SER A 428 11.65 -5.44 1.04
N ALA A 429 12.13 -5.47 2.29
CA ALA A 429 13.11 -4.51 2.81
C ALA A 429 14.42 -4.52 2.00
N HIS A 430 14.93 -5.70 1.63
CA HIS A 430 16.15 -5.84 0.82
C HIS A 430 16.02 -5.14 -0.54
N GLU A 431 14.87 -5.29 -1.20
CA GLU A 431 14.58 -4.58 -2.46
C GLU A 431 14.44 -3.07 -2.24
N ALA A 432 13.86 -2.66 -1.11
CA ALA A 432 13.71 -1.26 -0.76
C ALA A 432 15.07 -0.55 -0.60
N ILE A 433 16.04 -1.22 0.03
CA ILE A 433 17.36 -0.66 0.33
C ILE A 433 18.44 -1.01 -0.71
N LYS A 434 18.10 -1.67 -1.82
CA LYS A 434 19.10 -2.15 -2.79
C LYS A 434 20.06 -1.07 -3.32
N ASP A 435 19.54 0.15 -3.47
CA ASP A 435 20.26 1.30 -4.03
C ASP A 435 21.02 2.11 -2.95
N LEU A 436 20.98 1.68 -1.69
CA LEU A 436 21.62 2.34 -0.56
C LEU A 436 23.15 2.17 -0.65
N LYS A 437 23.88 3.23 -0.28
CA LYS A 437 25.35 3.31 -0.44
C LYS A 437 26.03 3.56 0.91
N SER A 438 27.24 3.06 1.08
CA SER A 438 28.14 3.47 2.18
C SER A 438 28.25 4.99 2.26
N ASP A 439 28.63 5.50 3.44
CA ASP A 439 28.83 6.93 3.70
C ASP A 439 27.55 7.80 3.62
N SER A 440 26.37 7.19 3.42
CA SER A 440 25.09 7.91 3.37
C SER A 440 24.66 8.43 4.75
N THR A 441 23.89 9.51 4.75
CA THR A 441 23.17 9.95 5.95
C THR A 441 21.78 9.30 6.01
N VAL A 442 21.52 8.54 7.06
CA VAL A 442 20.27 7.79 7.25
C VAL A 442 19.54 8.31 8.48
N LEU A 443 18.35 8.88 8.27
CA LEU A 443 17.45 9.27 9.36
C LEU A 443 16.63 8.05 9.75
N VAL A 444 16.56 7.73 11.05
CA VAL A 444 15.85 6.54 11.53
C VAL A 444 14.88 6.94 12.63
N GLY A 445 13.59 6.80 12.33
CA GLY A 445 12.53 7.11 13.27
C GLY A 445 12.44 6.14 14.44
N GLY A 446 11.67 6.52 15.44
CA GLY A 446 11.42 5.74 16.65
C GLY A 446 11.87 6.42 17.94
N PHE A 447 11.31 5.94 19.05
CA PHE A 447 11.65 6.36 20.40
C PHE A 447 11.69 5.14 21.32
N GLY A 448 12.86 4.81 21.86
CA GLY A 448 13.08 3.48 22.47
C GLY A 448 12.80 2.40 21.43
N PHE A 449 11.86 1.50 21.72
CA PHE A 449 11.38 0.47 20.78
C PHE A 449 10.06 0.81 20.07
N SER A 450 9.43 1.94 20.43
CA SER A 450 8.17 2.36 19.83
C SER A 450 8.40 3.09 18.51
N GLY A 451 7.73 2.64 17.44
CA GLY A 451 7.89 3.23 16.11
C GLY A 451 9.28 3.06 15.50
N VAL A 452 9.99 1.99 15.83
CA VAL A 452 11.29 1.66 15.22
C VAL A 452 11.10 0.78 13.97
N PRO A 453 11.71 1.11 12.82
CA PRO A 453 11.60 0.33 11.58
C PRO A 453 12.56 -0.88 11.58
N ASN A 454 12.32 -1.84 12.47
CA ASN A 454 13.20 -3.00 12.68
C ASN A 454 13.36 -3.86 11.42
N THR A 455 12.34 -3.96 10.56
CA THR A 455 12.44 -4.74 9.32
C THR A 455 13.48 -4.14 8.37
N LEU A 456 13.50 -2.80 8.25
CA LEU A 456 14.50 -2.09 7.44
C LEU A 456 15.89 -2.12 8.09
N ILE A 457 15.98 -1.97 9.41
CA ILE A 457 17.25 -2.04 10.13
C ILE A 457 17.89 -3.43 10.00
N ASN A 458 17.10 -4.50 10.11
CA ASN A 458 17.57 -5.86 9.94
C ASN A 458 18.10 -6.11 8.52
N ALA A 459 17.40 -5.61 7.49
CA ALA A 459 17.89 -5.72 6.11
C ALA A 459 19.20 -4.93 5.89
N LEU A 460 19.36 -3.77 6.52
CA LEU A 460 20.60 -2.99 6.46
C LEU A 460 21.75 -3.70 7.19
N ARG A 461 21.47 -4.30 8.35
CA ARG A 461 22.43 -5.12 9.12
C ARG A 461 23.01 -6.24 8.26
N ASP A 462 22.18 -6.87 7.44
CA ASP A 462 22.58 -8.00 6.60
C ASP A 462 23.44 -7.57 5.39
N ARG A 463 23.47 -6.28 5.07
CA ARG A 463 24.33 -5.67 4.03
C ARG A 463 25.69 -5.25 4.58
N SER A 464 26.49 -6.24 5.00
CA SER A 464 27.85 -6.02 5.54
C SER A 464 28.82 -5.33 4.57
N ASP A 465 28.49 -5.27 3.28
CA ASP A 465 29.21 -4.51 2.26
C ASP A 465 29.02 -2.99 2.41
N LEU A 466 28.00 -2.54 3.14
CA LEU A 466 27.69 -1.14 3.36
C LEU A 466 28.11 -0.69 4.76
N THR A 467 28.92 0.36 4.85
CA THR A 467 29.53 0.82 6.10
C THR A 467 29.64 2.34 6.18
N ASN A 468 30.13 2.84 7.32
CA ASN A 468 30.42 4.24 7.59
C ASN A 468 29.20 5.18 7.47
N PHE A 469 28.02 4.74 7.88
CA PHE A 469 26.83 5.59 7.88
C PHE A 469 26.92 6.72 8.89
N THR A 470 26.34 7.87 8.52
CA THR A 470 25.92 8.88 9.48
C THR A 470 24.46 8.62 9.83
N VAL A 471 24.19 8.13 11.03
CA VAL A 471 22.83 7.80 11.47
C VAL A 471 22.31 8.88 12.40
N VAL A 472 21.14 9.43 12.06
CA VAL A 472 20.43 10.42 12.86
C VAL A 472 19.21 9.74 13.47
N SER A 473 19.22 9.57 14.78
CA SER A 473 18.14 8.90 15.52
C SER A 473 18.14 9.40 16.95
N ASN A 474 16.97 9.43 17.60
CA ASN A 474 16.92 9.84 19.01
C ASN A 474 17.80 8.96 19.92
N ASN A 475 17.75 7.64 19.68
CA ASN A 475 18.45 6.61 20.43
C ASN A 475 19.08 5.59 19.47
N ALA A 476 20.06 4.83 19.96
CA ALA A 476 20.69 3.75 19.21
C ALA A 476 20.11 2.36 19.51
N GLY A 477 18.95 2.26 20.19
CA GLY A 477 18.41 0.96 20.63
C GLY A 477 19.33 0.23 21.62
N MET A 478 19.15 -1.09 21.73
CA MET A 478 19.90 -1.97 22.65
C MET A 478 20.71 -3.00 21.85
N PRO A 479 21.74 -3.63 22.44
CA PRO A 479 22.45 -4.75 21.81
C PRO A 479 21.46 -5.80 21.25
N GLY A 480 21.65 -6.22 20.00
CA GLY A 480 20.76 -7.15 19.31
C GLY A 480 19.42 -6.61 18.80
N VAL A 481 18.99 -5.39 19.13
CA VAL A 481 17.67 -4.84 18.71
C VAL A 481 17.78 -3.40 18.19
N GLY A 482 17.06 -3.10 17.11
CA GLY A 482 17.08 -1.78 16.48
C GLY A 482 18.50 -1.42 16.00
N LEU A 483 18.87 -0.15 16.13
CA LEU A 483 20.18 0.36 15.67
C LEU A 483 21.39 -0.22 16.42
N GLY A 484 21.19 -0.87 17.56
CA GLY A 484 22.27 -1.48 18.33
C GLY A 484 22.95 -2.59 17.54
N GLN A 485 22.22 -3.24 16.66
CA GLN A 485 22.73 -4.24 15.72
C GLN A 485 23.72 -3.64 14.72
N LEU A 486 23.47 -2.42 14.24
CA LEU A 486 24.36 -1.74 13.29
C LEU A 486 25.63 -1.20 13.97
N LEU A 487 25.59 -0.97 15.28
CA LEU A 487 26.77 -0.71 16.09
C LEU A 487 27.62 -1.98 16.23
N GLU A 488 27.00 -3.13 16.51
CA GLU A 488 27.68 -4.43 16.63
C GLU A 488 28.36 -4.86 15.32
N THR A 489 27.70 -4.65 14.18
CA THR A 489 28.28 -4.89 12.84
C THR A 489 29.23 -3.79 12.38
N LYS A 490 29.42 -2.73 13.18
CA LYS A 490 30.29 -1.57 12.90
C LYS A 490 29.97 -0.85 11.59
N GLN A 491 28.70 -0.83 11.20
CA GLN A 491 28.25 -0.14 9.99
C GLN A 491 28.07 1.37 10.22
N ILE A 492 27.96 1.82 11.47
CA ILE A 492 27.79 3.23 11.82
C ILE A 492 29.14 3.90 12.09
N GLY A 493 29.45 4.95 11.33
CA GLY A 493 30.64 5.79 11.51
C GLY A 493 30.38 7.02 12.38
N THR A 494 29.19 7.61 12.27
CA THR A 494 28.75 8.78 13.05
C THR A 494 27.33 8.59 13.54
N MET A 495 27.07 8.88 14.81
CA MET A 495 25.74 8.97 15.40
C MET A 495 25.40 10.40 15.76
N VAL A 496 24.25 10.89 15.30
CA VAL A 496 23.59 12.08 15.86
C VAL A 496 22.47 11.59 16.75
N ALA A 497 22.59 11.79 18.06
CA ALA A 497 21.65 11.25 19.05
C ALA A 497 21.47 12.18 20.24
N SER A 498 20.33 12.07 20.93
CA SER A 498 20.08 12.84 22.16
C SER A 498 20.51 12.07 23.40
N TYR A 499 20.48 10.75 23.33
CA TYR A 499 20.67 9.89 24.49
C TYR A 499 21.30 8.54 24.11
N ILE A 500 22.46 8.24 24.70
CA ILE A 500 23.18 6.97 24.55
C ILE A 500 22.43 5.86 25.29
N GLY A 501 21.91 6.20 26.49
CA GLY A 501 21.16 5.28 27.34
C GLY A 501 21.99 4.16 27.94
N ASP A 502 21.36 3.00 28.12
CA ASP A 502 21.99 1.82 28.76
C ASP A 502 22.74 0.92 27.75
N ASN A 503 22.95 1.41 26.51
CA ASN A 503 23.68 0.69 25.47
C ASN A 503 25.20 0.81 25.68
N LYS A 504 25.77 -0.15 26.42
CA LYS A 504 27.21 -0.22 26.71
C LYS A 504 28.07 -0.39 25.46
N VAL A 505 27.56 -0.99 24.39
CA VAL A 505 28.30 -1.14 23.13
C VAL A 505 28.49 0.25 22.51
N PHE A 506 27.42 1.04 22.46
CA PHE A 506 27.48 2.42 21.97
C PHE A 506 28.48 3.27 22.77
N GLU A 507 28.37 3.26 24.09
CA GLU A 507 29.29 4.00 24.99
C GLU A 507 30.75 3.59 24.75
N GLN A 508 31.03 2.28 24.70
CA GLN A 508 32.39 1.77 24.50
C GLN A 508 32.96 2.13 23.12
N MET A 509 32.17 2.03 22.05
CA MET A 509 32.64 2.37 20.71
C MET A 509 32.99 3.86 20.61
N TYR A 510 32.17 4.74 21.21
CA TYR A 510 32.45 6.16 21.26
C TYR A 510 33.74 6.47 22.04
N LEU A 511 33.87 5.97 23.27
CA LEU A 511 35.04 6.21 24.13
C LEU A 511 36.34 5.61 23.56
N LYS A 512 36.27 4.53 22.77
CA LYS A 512 37.41 3.91 22.10
C LYS A 512 37.74 4.52 20.73
N GLY A 513 37.04 5.59 20.32
CA GLY A 513 37.29 6.27 19.05
C GLY A 513 36.83 5.52 17.80
N GLN A 514 35.97 4.50 17.96
CA GLN A 514 35.48 3.66 16.88
C GLN A 514 34.31 4.31 16.11
N LEU A 515 33.61 5.26 16.73
CA LEU A 515 32.55 6.07 16.08
C LEU A 515 32.63 7.52 16.55
N SER A 516 32.08 8.42 15.75
CA SER A 516 31.83 9.82 16.13
C SER A 516 30.43 9.97 16.73
N LEU A 517 30.26 10.81 17.74
CA LEU A 517 28.97 11.12 18.36
C LEU A 517 28.73 12.63 18.37
N GLU A 518 27.62 13.06 17.79
CA GLU A 518 27.09 14.41 17.89
C GLU A 518 25.90 14.41 18.86
N LEU A 519 26.20 14.66 20.13
CA LEU A 519 25.20 14.69 21.18
C LEU A 519 24.37 15.97 21.08
N THR A 520 23.10 15.85 20.69
CA THR A 520 22.22 16.97 20.35
C THR A 520 20.93 16.91 21.18
N PRO A 521 20.41 18.04 21.73
CA PRO A 521 19.15 18.03 22.47
C PRO A 521 18.01 17.42 21.66
N GLN A 522 17.14 16.64 22.32
CA GLN A 522 16.10 15.84 21.65
C GLN A 522 15.17 16.70 20.79
N GLY A 523 14.69 17.83 21.34
CA GLY A 523 13.83 18.74 20.59
C GLY A 523 14.57 19.45 19.47
N THR A 524 15.87 19.65 19.61
CA THR A 524 16.71 20.22 18.56
C THR A 524 16.90 19.24 17.41
N ILE A 525 17.10 17.93 17.64
CA ILE A 525 17.14 16.93 16.56
C ILE A 525 15.81 16.93 15.78
N ALA A 526 14.69 16.93 16.49
CA ALA A 526 13.37 16.93 15.87
C ALA A 526 13.16 18.18 15.00
N GLU A 527 13.53 19.35 15.50
CA GLU A 527 13.41 20.62 14.80
C GLU A 527 14.40 20.73 13.62
N LYS A 528 15.63 20.25 13.75
CA LYS A 528 16.60 20.16 12.63
C LYS A 528 16.04 19.34 11.48
N CYS A 529 15.31 18.26 11.76
CA CYS A 529 14.65 17.47 10.73
C CYS A 529 13.44 18.19 10.14
N ALA A 530 12.60 18.81 10.97
CA ALA A 530 11.44 19.57 10.52
C ALA A 530 11.83 20.79 9.65
N ALA A 531 12.87 21.52 10.06
CA ALA A 531 13.44 22.64 9.31
C ALA A 531 13.98 22.20 7.95
N GLY A 532 14.74 21.10 7.90
CA GLY A 532 15.23 20.51 6.65
C GLY A 532 14.08 20.14 5.70
N ALA A 533 13.03 19.50 6.21
CA ALA A 533 11.82 19.17 5.45
C ALA A 533 11.09 20.41 4.91
N ALA A 534 11.10 21.51 5.66
CA ALA A 534 10.47 22.77 5.30
C ALA A 534 11.32 23.66 4.37
N GLY A 535 12.54 23.24 4.03
CA GLY A 535 13.48 24.07 3.25
C GLY A 535 14.07 25.25 4.06
N VAL A 536 14.06 25.15 5.39
CA VAL A 536 14.65 26.12 6.30
C VAL A 536 16.06 25.65 6.67
N PRO A 537 17.13 26.34 6.23
CA PRO A 537 18.49 25.84 6.39
C PRO A 537 19.02 25.95 7.83
N ALA A 538 18.49 26.88 8.62
CA ALA A 538 18.84 27.05 10.02
C ALA A 538 17.72 27.77 10.78
N PHE A 539 17.66 27.57 12.09
CA PHE A 539 16.70 28.22 13.00
C PHE A 539 17.38 28.54 14.34
N TYR A 540 16.80 29.45 15.11
CA TYR A 540 17.25 29.75 16.46
C TYR A 540 16.41 29.01 17.50
N THR A 541 17.05 28.43 18.52
CA THR A 541 16.39 27.76 19.65
C THR A 541 17.02 28.20 20.98
N PRO A 542 16.23 28.35 22.06
CA PRO A 542 16.79 28.66 23.38
C PRO A 542 17.41 27.43 24.06
N ALA A 543 17.11 26.23 23.56
CA ALA A 543 17.70 25.00 24.07
C ALA A 543 19.23 25.04 23.92
N ALA A 544 19.93 24.49 24.91
CA ALA A 544 21.40 24.44 24.97
C ALA A 544 22.15 25.78 25.11
N TYR A 545 21.48 26.95 25.16
CA TYR A 545 22.16 28.21 25.41
C TYR A 545 22.92 28.20 26.75
N GLY A 546 24.18 28.65 26.73
CA GLY A 546 25.02 28.70 27.94
C GLY A 546 25.51 27.33 28.43
N THR A 547 25.45 26.31 27.58
CA THR A 547 25.91 24.96 27.88
C THR A 547 27.11 24.57 27.01
N ILE A 548 27.76 23.46 27.35
CA ILE A 548 28.89 22.92 26.56
C ILE A 548 28.50 22.50 25.13
N VAL A 549 27.21 22.29 24.86
CA VAL A 549 26.69 22.06 23.50
C VAL A 549 26.81 23.33 22.66
N GLN A 550 26.58 24.49 23.26
CA GLN A 550 26.71 25.79 22.60
C GLN A 550 28.16 26.24 22.49
N THR A 551 29.00 26.01 23.51
CA THR A 551 30.42 26.42 23.47
C THR A 551 31.32 25.48 22.65
N GLY A 552 30.83 24.30 22.26
CA GLY A 552 31.59 23.33 21.47
C GLY A 552 32.54 22.45 22.29
N GLU A 553 32.42 22.46 23.61
CA GLU A 553 33.29 21.71 24.53
C GLU A 553 32.94 20.21 24.64
N LEU A 554 32.00 19.72 23.81
CA LEU A 554 31.69 18.30 23.71
C LEU A 554 32.63 17.59 22.72
N PRO A 555 33.31 16.51 23.14
CA PRO A 555 34.07 15.67 22.22
C PRO A 555 33.15 14.99 21.21
N VAL A 556 33.39 15.20 19.92
CA VAL A 556 32.70 14.49 18.84
C VAL A 556 33.35 13.14 18.58
N ARG A 557 34.66 13.03 18.73
CA ARG A 557 35.39 11.78 18.50
C ARG A 557 36.61 11.68 19.43
N TYR A 558 36.87 10.48 19.93
CA TYR A 558 38.11 10.14 20.63
C TYR A 558 39.10 9.42 19.70
N ASN A 559 40.37 9.46 20.06
CA ASN A 559 41.42 8.59 19.51
C ASN A 559 41.38 7.23 20.21
N THR A 560 42.07 6.24 19.65
CA THR A 560 42.15 4.90 20.25
C THR A 560 42.87 4.85 21.60
N ASP A 561 43.68 5.87 21.91
CA ASP A 561 44.36 6.04 23.20
C ASP A 561 43.51 6.77 24.26
N GLY A 562 42.27 7.14 23.92
CA GLY A 562 41.34 7.85 24.80
C GLY A 562 41.51 9.39 24.81
N THR A 563 42.46 9.95 24.05
CA THR A 563 42.56 11.40 23.86
C THR A 563 41.47 11.91 22.92
N ILE A 564 41.18 13.21 22.94
CA ILE A 564 40.12 13.79 22.10
C ILE A 564 40.66 14.00 20.68
N ALA A 565 40.00 13.39 19.69
CA ALA A 565 40.35 13.52 18.27
C ALA A 565 39.66 14.73 17.61
N LYS A 566 38.40 15.00 18.00
CA LYS A 566 37.60 16.09 17.42
C LYS A 566 36.64 16.65 18.47
N MET A 567 36.61 17.97 18.59
CA MET A 567 35.60 18.70 19.36
C MET A 567 34.46 19.17 18.45
N ALA A 568 33.29 19.45 19.04
CA ALA A 568 32.21 20.13 18.35
C ALA A 568 32.59 21.61 18.08
N PRO A 569 32.13 22.21 16.98
CA PRO A 569 32.28 23.65 16.80
C PRO A 569 31.37 24.41 17.79
N PRO A 570 31.77 25.60 18.27
CA PRO A 570 30.87 26.50 18.98
C PRO A 570 29.73 26.93 18.05
N LYS A 571 28.56 27.17 18.63
CA LYS A 571 27.36 27.58 17.90
C LYS A 571 27.15 29.08 18.00
N GLU A 572 26.71 29.68 16.90
CA GLU A 572 26.35 31.09 16.88
C GLU A 572 25.20 31.36 17.87
N THR A 573 25.25 32.50 18.55
CA THR A 573 24.18 32.95 19.44
C THR A 573 23.65 34.31 19.03
N ARG A 574 22.34 34.52 19.21
CA ARG A 574 21.71 35.81 18.98
C ARG A 574 20.61 36.07 20.00
N GLU A 575 20.45 37.33 20.36
CA GLU A 575 19.38 37.77 21.25
C GLU A 575 18.14 38.21 20.44
N PHE A 576 16.98 37.75 20.89
CA PHE A 576 15.68 38.19 20.41
C PHE A 576 14.77 38.47 21.61
N ASN A 577 14.18 39.67 21.66
CA ASN A 577 13.26 40.08 22.72
C ASN A 577 13.83 39.90 24.14
N GLY A 578 15.11 40.23 24.36
CA GLY A 578 15.76 40.10 25.66
C GLY A 578 16.10 38.67 26.08
N LYS A 579 15.97 37.69 25.17
CA LYS A 579 16.31 36.28 25.42
C LYS A 579 17.34 35.82 24.40
N ALA A 580 18.37 35.10 24.86
CA ALA A 580 19.41 34.56 24.01
C ALA A 580 19.02 33.20 23.43
N TYR A 581 19.45 32.95 22.19
CA TYR A 581 19.18 31.75 21.42
C TYR A 581 20.46 31.25 20.74
N VAL A 582 20.48 29.96 20.42
CA VAL A 582 21.53 29.28 19.68
C VAL A 582 21.04 29.01 18.26
N LEU A 583 21.88 29.29 17.26
CA LEU A 583 21.62 28.93 15.87
C LEU A 583 21.88 27.42 15.68
N GLU A 584 20.92 26.73 15.08
CA GLU A 584 21.02 25.34 14.72
C GLU A 584 20.74 25.15 13.23
N GLU A 585 21.67 24.51 12.53
CA GLU A 585 21.52 24.15 11.12
C GLU A 585 20.62 22.93 10.95
N ALA A 586 19.82 22.91 9.90
CA ALA A 586 19.02 21.75 9.52
C ALA A 586 19.88 20.53 9.20
N ILE A 587 19.32 19.35 9.43
CA ILE A 587 19.92 18.08 9.00
C ILE A 587 19.26 17.69 7.68
N TYR A 588 19.98 17.02 6.77
CA TYR A 588 19.42 16.51 5.51
C TYR A 588 19.76 15.03 5.35
N GLY A 589 18.73 14.19 5.22
CA GLY A 589 18.91 12.76 4.99
C GLY A 589 19.11 12.41 3.52
N ASP A 590 20.00 11.48 3.22
CA ASP A 590 19.96 10.78 1.93
C ASP A 590 18.82 9.76 1.92
N TYR A 591 18.67 9.04 3.04
CA TYR A 591 17.61 8.08 3.27
C TYR A 591 16.89 8.36 4.59
N ALA A 592 15.60 8.05 4.66
CA ALA A 592 14.86 7.97 5.92
C ALA A 592 14.17 6.61 6.04
N PHE A 593 14.35 5.96 7.18
CA PHE A 593 13.61 4.74 7.57
C PHE A 593 12.54 5.12 8.58
N VAL A 594 11.29 4.85 8.23
CA VAL A 594 10.12 5.35 8.96
C VAL A 594 9.17 4.20 9.24
N LYS A 595 8.67 4.09 10.47
CA LYS A 595 7.68 3.09 10.88
C LYS A 595 6.30 3.73 10.99
N VAL A 596 5.30 3.10 10.36
CA VAL A 596 3.90 3.57 10.35
C VAL A 596 2.94 2.43 10.65
N ALA A 597 1.72 2.75 11.09
CA ALA A 597 0.68 1.75 11.30
C ALA A 597 0.01 1.37 9.98
N LYS A 598 -0.34 2.36 9.16
CA LYS A 598 -0.94 2.13 7.84
C LYS A 598 -0.21 2.93 6.78
N ALA A 599 -0.05 2.34 5.60
CA ALA A 599 0.37 3.04 4.38
C ALA A 599 -0.47 2.58 3.18
N ASP A 600 -0.84 3.51 2.30
CA ASP A 600 -1.50 3.16 1.03
C ASP A 600 -0.50 3.00 -0.12
N ARG A 601 -1.01 2.62 -1.29
CA ARG A 601 -0.22 2.39 -2.51
C ARG A 601 0.47 3.67 -3.01
N LEU A 602 -0.13 4.83 -2.75
CA LEU A 602 0.39 6.16 -3.09
C LEU A 602 1.47 6.66 -2.10
N GLY A 603 1.61 5.99 -0.97
CA GLY A 603 2.55 6.30 0.11
C GLY A 603 1.99 7.21 1.19
N ASN A 604 0.68 7.48 1.23
CA ASN A 604 0.07 8.19 2.34
C ASN A 604 0.10 7.30 3.57
N CYS A 605 0.48 7.86 4.72
CA CYS A 605 0.68 7.09 5.94
C CYS A 605 -0.09 7.66 7.13
N GLN A 606 -0.52 6.74 7.99
CA GLN A 606 -1.10 7.02 9.29
C GLN A 606 -0.25 6.36 10.38
N PHE A 607 0.13 7.14 11.38
CA PHE A 607 0.77 6.65 12.61
C PHE A 607 -0.28 6.21 13.63
N ARG A 608 0.08 5.26 14.49
CA ARG A 608 -0.77 4.83 15.62
C ARG A 608 -0.20 5.35 16.93
N LYS A 609 -0.95 6.20 17.63
CA LYS A 609 -0.63 6.66 18.98
C LYS A 609 0.78 7.29 19.06
N ALA A 610 1.60 6.95 20.05
CA ALA A 610 2.95 7.51 20.24
C ALA A 610 4.02 6.90 19.31
N GLN A 611 3.63 6.04 18.37
CA GLN A 611 4.49 5.53 17.30
C GLN A 611 5.01 6.64 16.39
N ASN A 612 4.31 7.78 16.29
CA ASN A 612 4.73 8.90 15.45
C ASN A 612 6.11 9.42 15.86
N ASN A 613 6.25 10.04 17.04
CA ASN A 613 7.52 10.53 17.55
C ASN A 613 8.41 11.20 16.46
N PHE A 614 9.60 10.68 16.19
CA PHE A 614 10.53 11.22 15.20
C PHE A 614 10.18 10.86 13.74
N ASN A 615 9.32 9.85 13.53
CA ASN A 615 9.02 9.30 12.22
C ASN A 615 8.50 10.34 11.24
N GLU A 616 7.58 11.21 11.66
CA GLU A 616 7.02 12.23 10.77
C GLU A 616 8.07 13.25 10.29
N ALA A 617 8.84 13.83 11.20
CA ALA A 617 9.83 14.84 10.85
C ALA A 617 10.95 14.25 9.97
N MET A 618 11.41 13.04 10.29
CA MET A 618 12.43 12.34 9.51
C MET A 618 11.91 11.88 8.15
N GLY A 619 10.67 11.38 8.08
CA GLY A 619 10.06 10.91 6.84
C GLY A 619 9.83 12.01 5.80
N LYS A 620 9.71 13.27 6.25
CA LYS A 620 9.63 14.44 5.38
C LYS A 620 10.99 14.97 4.92
N ASN A 621 12.09 14.51 5.54
CA ASN A 621 13.41 15.15 5.44
C ASN A 621 14.51 14.26 4.82
N ALA A 622 14.18 13.51 3.76
CA ALA A 622 15.18 12.74 3.03
C ALA A 622 14.93 12.72 1.53
N LYS A 623 16.01 12.50 0.76
CA LYS A 623 15.91 12.29 -0.70
C LYS A 623 15.10 11.02 -1.01
N ILE A 624 15.28 9.97 -0.21
CA ILE A 624 14.56 8.70 -0.33
C ILE A 624 14.01 8.27 1.03
N THR A 625 12.71 8.52 1.25
CA THR A 625 12.00 7.97 2.40
C THR A 625 11.44 6.58 2.10
N ILE A 626 11.80 5.62 2.94
CA ILE A 626 11.34 4.24 2.91
C ILE A 626 10.49 3.99 4.15
N VAL A 627 9.23 3.66 3.93
CA VAL A 627 8.24 3.41 4.97
C VAL A 627 8.06 1.92 5.20
N GLU A 628 8.15 1.51 6.46
CA GLU A 628 7.74 0.21 6.98
C GLU A 628 6.35 0.33 7.61
N ALA A 629 5.35 -0.29 7.00
CA ALA A 629 3.96 -0.23 7.44
C ALA A 629 3.53 -1.51 8.16
N ASP A 630 2.88 -1.39 9.32
CA ASP A 630 2.22 -2.54 9.97
C ASP A 630 1.12 -3.12 9.06
N GLU A 631 0.40 -2.27 8.35
CA GLU A 631 -0.65 -2.61 7.39
C GLU A 631 -0.50 -1.80 6.10
N ILE A 632 -0.60 -2.48 4.95
CA ILE A 632 -0.73 -1.81 3.66
C ILE A 632 -2.20 -1.87 3.29
N VAL A 633 -2.78 -0.71 3.02
CA VAL A 633 -4.22 -0.52 2.81
C VAL A 633 -4.50 -0.02 1.39
N GLU A 634 -5.73 -0.16 0.94
CA GLU A 634 -6.14 0.37 -0.36
C GLU A 634 -6.28 1.91 -0.33
N ASP A 635 -6.11 2.53 -1.49
CA ASP A 635 -6.26 3.98 -1.63
C ASP A 635 -7.66 4.44 -1.14
N GLY A 636 -7.69 5.42 -0.24
CA GLY A 636 -8.92 5.94 0.37
C GLY A 636 -9.37 5.24 1.66
N GLN A 637 -8.66 4.21 2.15
CA GLN A 637 -8.93 3.62 3.48
C GLN A 637 -8.35 4.44 4.64
N ILE A 638 -7.44 5.37 4.35
CA ILE A 638 -7.02 6.43 5.26
C ILE A 638 -7.78 7.67 4.83
N ALA A 639 -8.59 8.25 5.72
CA ALA A 639 -9.29 9.49 5.43
C ALA A 639 -8.26 10.60 5.13
N PRO A 640 -8.48 11.51 4.17
CA PRO A 640 -7.51 12.54 3.81
C PRO A 640 -7.01 13.39 5.00
N GLU A 641 -7.91 13.71 5.91
CA GLU A 641 -7.65 14.44 7.16
C GLU A 641 -6.85 13.64 8.21
N ASP A 642 -6.81 12.32 8.08
CA ASP A 642 -6.06 11.40 8.94
C ASP A 642 -4.69 11.00 8.37
N ILE A 643 -4.28 11.59 7.24
CA ILE A 643 -2.96 11.37 6.65
C ILE A 643 -1.93 12.23 7.39
N HIS A 644 -1.12 11.58 8.22
CA HIS A 644 -0.08 12.25 9.01
C HIS A 644 1.20 12.50 8.18
N LEU A 645 1.59 11.54 7.32
CA LEU A 645 2.71 11.68 6.39
C LEU A 645 2.21 11.49 4.96
N GLN A 646 2.20 12.59 4.20
CA GLN A 646 1.66 12.62 2.85
C GLN A 646 2.55 11.84 1.88
N GLY A 647 1.92 11.17 0.92
CA GLY A 647 2.63 10.31 -0.02
C GLY A 647 3.73 11.02 -0.81
N ILE A 648 3.65 12.34 -1.01
CA ILE A 648 4.70 13.10 -1.69
C ILE A 648 6.10 12.93 -1.07
N TYR A 649 6.19 12.75 0.25
CA TYR A 649 7.46 12.56 0.96
C TYR A 649 7.97 11.12 0.87
N VAL A 650 7.09 10.16 0.58
CA VAL A 650 7.39 8.73 0.61
C VAL A 650 7.79 8.25 -0.78
N LYS A 651 8.91 7.51 -0.85
CA LYS A 651 9.40 6.94 -2.11
C LYS A 651 9.10 5.45 -2.24
N LYS A 652 9.24 4.69 -1.15
CA LYS A 652 9.02 3.23 -1.11
C LYS A 652 8.24 2.86 0.16
N VAL A 653 7.35 1.87 0.05
CA VAL A 653 6.56 1.30 1.15
C VAL A 653 6.79 -0.20 1.19
N ILE A 654 7.09 -0.75 2.36
CA ILE A 654 7.16 -2.19 2.60
C ILE A 654 6.22 -2.60 3.74
N LYS A 655 5.79 -3.85 3.73
CA LYS A 655 5.07 -4.46 4.85
C LYS A 655 6.08 -4.87 5.92
N SER A 656 5.81 -4.52 7.17
CA SER A 656 6.57 -4.96 8.34
C SER A 656 6.57 -6.48 8.47
N THR A 657 7.73 -7.07 8.76
CA THR A 657 7.86 -8.50 9.09
C THR A 657 8.24 -8.74 10.54
N GLU A 658 8.83 -7.73 11.19
CA GLU A 658 9.25 -7.81 12.59
C GLU A 658 8.09 -7.57 13.56
N LYS A 659 8.14 -8.23 14.71
CA LYS A 659 7.21 -8.01 15.82
C LYS A 659 7.59 -6.74 16.58
N LYS A 660 6.59 -6.06 17.13
CA LYS A 660 6.80 -4.96 18.07
C LYS A 660 7.14 -5.53 19.44
N GLU A 661 8.16 -4.95 20.06
CA GLU A 661 8.64 -5.35 21.39
C GLU A 661 8.39 -4.23 22.41
N ILE A 662 8.28 -4.62 23.67
CA ILE A 662 8.15 -3.70 24.81
C ILE A 662 9.49 -3.69 25.54
N GLU A 663 10.11 -2.51 25.62
CA GLU A 663 11.39 -2.34 26.31
C GLU A 663 11.24 -2.48 27.83
N ARG A 664 10.26 -1.79 28.43
CA ARG A 664 9.97 -1.85 29.87
C ARG A 664 8.48 -1.99 30.11
N LEU A 665 8.05 -3.17 30.52
CA LEU A 665 6.67 -3.42 30.91
C LEU A 665 6.48 -3.06 32.39
N VAL A 666 5.59 -2.13 32.66
CA VAL A 666 5.17 -1.76 34.02
C VAL A 666 3.66 -1.86 34.08
N HIS A 667 3.15 -2.65 35.02
CA HIS A 667 1.71 -2.80 35.21
C HIS A 667 1.16 -1.79 36.20
N TRP A 668 -0.10 -1.44 35.99
CA TRP A 668 -0.87 -0.63 36.92
C TRP A 668 -0.95 -1.27 38.31
N LYS A 669 -0.91 -0.40 39.31
CA LYS A 669 -1.17 -0.70 40.72
C LYS A 669 -2.26 0.25 41.20
N THR A 670 -3.12 -0.18 42.12
CA THR A 670 -4.11 0.74 42.69
C THR A 670 -3.42 1.93 43.37
N PRO A 671 -4.08 3.08 43.57
CA PRO A 671 -3.48 4.20 44.30
C PRO A 671 -2.90 3.79 45.66
N GLU A 672 -3.56 2.90 46.39
CA GLU A 672 -3.10 2.36 47.68
C GLU A 672 -1.88 1.47 47.50
N GLU A 673 -1.87 0.58 46.50
CA GLU A 673 -0.73 -0.28 46.19
C GLU A 673 0.46 0.51 45.64
N GLN A 674 0.22 1.58 44.89
CA GLN A 674 1.24 2.45 44.32
C GLN A 674 1.85 3.31 45.41
N LYS A 675 1.03 3.90 46.29
CA LYS A 675 1.50 4.53 47.54
C LYS A 675 2.28 3.50 48.34
N LYS A 676 1.71 2.34 48.64
CA LYS A 676 2.40 1.27 49.38
C LYS A 676 3.72 0.88 48.72
N ALA A 677 3.80 0.75 47.39
CA ALA A 677 5.02 0.36 46.67
C ALA A 677 6.08 1.47 46.66
N LEU A 678 5.67 2.74 46.49
CA LEU A 678 6.54 3.91 46.66
C LEU A 678 7.07 4.01 48.10
N LEU A 679 6.28 3.51 49.07
CA LEU A 679 6.57 3.48 50.50
C LEU A 679 7.16 2.14 50.99
N ALA A 680 7.23 1.10 50.14
CA ALA A 680 7.55 -0.28 50.52
C ALA A 680 9.06 -0.54 50.69
N GLY A 681 9.90 0.48 50.53
CA GLY A 681 11.33 0.44 50.87
C GLY A 681 11.63 0.29 52.37
N GLY A 682 10.60 0.04 53.20
CA GLY A 682 10.68 -0.12 54.64
C GLY A 682 10.84 1.20 55.39
N SER A 683 11.00 1.12 56.72
CA SER A 683 11.35 2.23 57.62
C SER A 683 12.78 2.78 57.42
N THR A 684 13.35 2.61 56.22
CA THR A 684 14.70 3.06 55.90
C THR A 684 14.71 4.56 55.65
N GLU A 685 15.75 5.23 56.14
CA GLU A 685 15.88 6.69 56.05
C GLU A 685 15.80 7.21 54.60
N ALA A 686 16.38 6.49 53.64
CA ALA A 686 16.36 6.85 52.22
C ALA A 686 14.94 6.82 51.61
N SER A 687 14.09 5.88 52.04
CA SER A 687 12.70 5.78 51.58
C SER A 687 11.86 6.96 52.09
N GLN A 688 12.05 7.33 53.37
CA GLN A 688 11.36 8.46 53.98
C GLN A 688 11.76 9.80 53.34
N LYS A 689 13.05 9.98 53.03
CA LYS A 689 13.54 11.15 52.29
C LYS A 689 12.84 11.31 50.93
N ARG A 690 12.75 10.21 50.17
CA ARG A 690 12.09 10.20 48.85
C ARG A 690 10.59 10.46 48.94
N GLU A 691 9.90 9.80 49.86
CA GLU A 691 8.48 10.03 50.11
C GLU A 691 8.21 11.51 50.39
N ARG A 692 8.99 12.12 51.30
CA ARG A 692 8.87 13.53 51.66
C ARG A 692 8.97 14.45 50.45
N ILE A 693 10.00 14.23 49.63
CA ILE A 693 10.21 14.99 48.38
C ILE A 693 9.01 14.83 47.45
N ILE A 694 8.54 13.60 47.21
CA ILE A 694 7.44 13.31 46.28
C ILE A 694 6.13 13.97 46.75
N LYS A 695 5.79 13.84 48.04
CA LYS A 695 4.60 14.46 48.63
C LYS A 695 4.64 15.98 48.54
N ARG A 696 5.80 16.59 48.78
CA ARG A 696 5.95 18.04 48.64
C ARG A 696 5.87 18.48 47.19
N ALA A 697 6.48 17.72 46.29
CA ALA A 697 6.47 17.98 44.87
C ALA A 697 5.06 17.92 44.28
N ALA A 698 4.19 17.02 44.76
CA ALA A 698 2.79 16.95 44.36
C ALA A 698 2.03 18.27 44.58
N GLN A 699 2.42 19.06 45.59
CA GLN A 699 1.80 20.35 45.87
C GLN A 699 2.16 21.44 44.86
N GLU A 700 3.13 21.22 43.98
CA GLU A 700 3.43 22.12 42.85
C GLU A 700 2.48 21.93 41.68
N LEU A 701 1.76 20.80 41.62
CA LEU A 701 0.80 20.50 40.57
C LEU A 701 -0.59 20.96 41.02
N LYS A 702 -1.25 21.77 40.20
CA LYS A 702 -2.58 22.35 40.49
C LYS A 702 -3.59 21.92 39.44
N ASP A 703 -4.86 22.00 39.81
CA ASP A 703 -5.98 21.70 38.93
C ASP A 703 -5.91 22.52 37.62
N GLY A 704 -6.12 21.86 36.49
CA GLY A 704 -6.07 22.42 35.15
C GLY A 704 -4.67 22.59 34.55
N MET A 705 -3.60 22.20 35.24
CA MET A 705 -2.23 22.38 34.72
C MET A 705 -1.83 21.34 33.67
N TYR A 706 -1.08 21.80 32.68
CA TYR A 706 -0.29 20.98 31.75
C TYR A 706 1.12 20.81 32.29
N VAL A 707 1.53 19.55 32.51
CA VAL A 707 2.78 19.27 33.23
C VAL A 707 3.61 18.22 32.51
N ASN A 708 4.93 18.39 32.55
CA ASN A 708 5.90 17.39 32.09
C ASN A 708 6.71 16.91 33.30
N LEU A 709 6.71 15.60 33.54
CA LEU A 709 7.30 14.98 34.73
C LEU A 709 8.42 14.02 34.32
N GLY A 710 9.64 14.33 34.73
CA GLY A 710 10.80 13.48 34.55
C GLY A 710 10.67 12.15 35.29
N ILE A 711 11.44 11.15 34.83
CA ILE A 711 11.47 9.82 35.45
C ILE A 711 11.86 9.86 36.95
N GLY A 712 11.36 8.92 37.73
CA GLY A 712 11.68 8.79 39.16
C GLY A 712 10.70 9.55 40.05
N MET A 713 11.22 10.43 40.93
CA MET A 713 10.39 11.15 41.91
C MET A 713 9.33 12.07 41.27
N PRO A 714 9.61 12.81 40.18
CA PRO A 714 8.58 13.65 39.57
C PRO A 714 7.37 12.85 39.08
N LEU A 715 7.59 11.76 38.33
CA LEU A 715 6.53 10.90 37.82
C LEU A 715 5.70 10.20 38.93
N ALA A 716 6.22 10.14 40.16
CA ALA A 716 5.49 9.62 41.31
C ALA A 716 4.59 10.65 42.01
N ALA A 717 4.83 11.96 41.80
CA ALA A 717 4.09 13.04 42.45
C ALA A 717 2.56 12.99 42.21
N PRO A 718 2.04 12.67 41.01
CA PRO A 718 0.60 12.60 40.76
C PRO A 718 -0.17 11.66 41.68
N ALA A 719 0.47 10.61 42.22
CA ALA A 719 -0.17 9.66 43.12
C ALA A 719 -0.58 10.26 44.48
N PHE A 720 -0.10 11.47 44.79
CA PHE A 720 -0.36 12.19 46.05
C PHE A 720 -1.23 13.42 45.87
N LEU A 721 -1.81 13.62 44.68
CA LEU A 721 -2.73 14.73 44.47
C LEU A 721 -4.05 14.54 45.23
N PRO A 722 -4.67 15.62 45.71
CA PRO A 722 -6.02 15.56 46.27
C PRO A 722 -7.02 14.99 45.26
N GLU A 723 -8.01 14.27 45.76
CA GLU A 723 -9.11 13.76 44.92
C GLU A 723 -9.78 14.92 44.16
N GLY A 724 -10.07 14.69 42.87
CA GLY A 724 -10.66 15.70 41.99
C GLY A 724 -9.67 16.69 41.36
N THR A 725 -8.37 16.61 41.67
CA THR A 725 -7.35 17.44 40.97
C THR A 725 -7.08 16.86 39.59
N GLU A 726 -7.40 17.60 38.53
CA GLU A 726 -7.14 17.22 37.16
C GLU A 726 -5.86 17.89 36.64
N ILE A 727 -4.93 17.09 36.14
CA ILE A 727 -3.73 17.57 35.44
C ILE A 727 -3.58 16.83 34.12
N ILE A 728 -3.02 17.51 33.12
CA ILE A 728 -2.73 16.91 31.81
C ILE A 728 -1.24 16.65 31.71
N LEU A 729 -0.87 15.36 31.69
CA LEU A 729 0.52 14.92 31.55
C LEU A 729 0.94 14.94 30.08
N GLU A 730 1.93 15.78 29.77
CA GLU A 730 2.66 15.75 28.52
C GLU A 730 3.84 14.77 28.63
N SER A 731 4.07 13.98 27.57
CA SER A 731 5.24 13.14 27.42
C SER A 731 5.94 13.49 26.11
N GLU A 732 7.23 13.81 26.23
CA GLU A 732 8.10 14.38 25.19
C GLU A 732 8.27 13.53 23.91
N ASN A 733 7.77 12.29 23.92
CA ASN A 733 7.72 11.40 22.77
C ASN A 733 6.45 11.56 21.93
N GLY A 734 5.55 12.47 22.30
CA GLY A 734 4.39 12.83 21.47
C GLY A 734 3.03 12.46 22.07
N ILE A 735 2.85 12.62 23.39
CA ILE A 735 1.57 12.38 24.06
C ILE A 735 1.17 13.61 24.88
N LEU A 736 -0.08 14.04 24.76
CA LEU A 736 -0.71 14.99 25.69
C LEU A 736 -1.93 14.31 26.30
N GLY A 737 -1.93 14.15 27.63
CA GLY A 737 -2.91 13.31 28.33
C GLY A 737 -2.41 11.88 28.52
N MET A 738 -1.16 11.73 28.95
CA MET A 738 -0.64 10.42 29.38
C MET A 738 -1.40 9.92 30.59
N GLY A 739 -1.88 8.68 30.51
CA GLY A 739 -2.65 8.02 31.58
C GLY A 739 -1.78 7.22 32.54
N ARG A 740 -2.45 6.33 33.26
CA ARG A 740 -1.82 5.34 34.15
C ARG A 740 -0.99 4.31 33.35
N TYR A 741 -0.20 3.52 34.07
CA TYR A 741 0.32 2.26 33.54
C TYR A 741 -0.84 1.32 33.11
N PRO A 742 -0.64 0.40 32.15
CA PRO A 742 -1.66 -0.55 31.70
C PRO A 742 -1.91 -1.66 32.71
N LYS A 743 -3.16 -2.13 32.80
CA LYS A 743 -3.46 -3.44 33.42
C LYS A 743 -2.94 -4.58 32.52
N PRO A 744 -2.74 -5.80 33.04
CA PRO A 744 -2.46 -6.96 32.20
C PRO A 744 -3.50 -7.12 31.09
N GLY A 745 -3.05 -7.22 29.84
CA GLY A 745 -3.87 -7.24 28.63
C GLY A 745 -4.17 -5.86 28.02
N GLU A 746 -3.83 -4.76 28.71
CA GLU A 746 -3.91 -3.39 28.18
C GLU A 746 -2.55 -2.89 27.64
N GLU A 747 -1.47 -3.66 27.79
CA GLU A 747 -0.14 -3.27 27.31
C GLU A 747 -0.08 -3.08 25.79
N ASP A 748 0.61 -2.02 25.36
CA ASP A 748 0.70 -1.64 23.95
C ASP A 748 2.08 -1.08 23.63
N PRO A 749 2.86 -1.68 22.71
CA PRO A 749 4.20 -1.22 22.35
C PRO A 749 4.21 0.16 21.65
N ASP A 750 3.06 0.64 21.14
CA ASP A 750 2.94 1.98 20.56
C ASP A 750 2.60 3.06 21.62
N LEU A 751 2.50 2.70 22.90
CA LEU A 751 2.25 3.63 24.01
C LEU A 751 3.27 3.45 25.12
N ILE A 752 4.29 4.29 25.09
CA ILE A 752 5.30 4.38 26.14
C ILE A 752 5.48 5.82 26.60
N ASN A 753 5.95 6.01 27.83
CA ASN A 753 6.37 7.30 28.35
C ASN A 753 7.83 7.62 27.96
N ALA A 754 8.32 8.80 28.36
CA ALA A 754 9.72 9.21 28.17
C ALA A 754 10.75 8.20 28.73
N GLY A 755 10.39 7.50 29.81
CA GLY A 755 11.16 6.45 30.47
C GLY A 755 11.11 5.07 29.80
N LYS A 756 10.44 4.97 28.64
CA LYS A 756 10.26 3.72 27.85
C LYS A 756 9.36 2.69 28.51
N GLU A 757 8.55 3.10 29.49
CA GLU A 757 7.59 2.26 30.19
C GLU A 757 6.23 2.34 29.51
N THR A 758 5.54 1.20 29.38
CA THR A 758 4.19 1.14 28.79
C THR A 758 3.18 1.98 29.57
N VAL A 759 2.36 2.78 28.88
CA VAL A 759 1.33 3.64 29.49
C VAL A 759 0.00 3.54 28.75
N THR A 760 -1.06 4.11 29.32
CA THR A 760 -2.35 4.32 28.66
C THR A 760 -2.56 5.80 28.31
N LEU A 761 -3.70 6.10 27.70
CA LEU A 761 -4.15 7.48 27.41
C LEU A 761 -5.40 7.78 28.23
N ILE A 762 -5.53 9.01 28.74
CA ILE A 762 -6.79 9.46 29.34
C ILE A 762 -7.82 9.81 28.26
N GLN A 763 -9.08 9.98 28.66
CA GLN A 763 -10.10 10.53 27.77
C GLN A 763 -9.73 11.97 27.40
N GLY A 764 -9.79 12.31 26.10
CA GLY A 764 -9.39 13.63 25.59
C GLY A 764 -7.90 13.75 25.26
N ALA A 765 -7.12 12.68 25.41
CA ALA A 765 -5.71 12.68 25.04
C ALA A 765 -5.49 12.87 23.52
N SER A 766 -4.33 13.41 23.15
CA SER A 766 -3.87 13.55 21.77
C SER A 766 -2.44 13.04 21.58
N THR A 767 -2.08 12.69 20.34
CA THR A 767 -0.74 12.21 19.98
C THR A 767 -0.21 12.91 18.75
N PHE A 768 1.09 13.17 18.72
CA PHE A 768 1.75 14.03 17.72
C PHE A 768 3.21 13.62 17.50
N GLY A 769 3.86 14.22 16.50
CA GLY A 769 5.29 14.03 16.26
C GLY A 769 6.16 14.76 17.30
N SER A 770 7.42 14.36 17.44
CA SER A 770 8.36 14.95 18.39
C SER A 770 8.65 16.43 18.09
N HIS A 771 8.62 16.85 16.83
CA HIS A 771 8.78 18.26 16.48
C HIS A 771 7.67 19.13 17.10
N GLU A 772 6.42 18.68 17.06
CA GLU A 772 5.29 19.37 17.70
C GLU A 772 5.38 19.32 19.24
N SER A 773 5.75 18.17 19.82
CA SER A 773 5.98 18.03 21.26
C SER A 773 6.97 19.07 21.78
N PHE A 774 8.15 19.16 21.14
CA PHE A 774 9.15 20.13 21.55
C PHE A 774 8.84 21.56 21.14
N GLY A 775 8.00 21.77 20.12
CA GLY A 775 7.38 23.06 19.83
C GLY A 775 6.55 23.56 21.02
N MET A 776 5.69 22.72 21.59
CA MET A 776 4.92 23.02 22.80
C MET A 776 5.82 23.29 24.01
N ILE A 777 6.82 22.44 24.23
CA ILE A 777 7.76 22.59 25.35
C ILE A 777 8.55 23.91 25.23
N ARG A 778 9.21 24.17 24.10
CA ARG A 778 10.06 25.36 23.92
C ARG A 778 9.26 26.66 23.90
N SER A 779 8.02 26.63 23.41
CA SER A 779 7.14 27.80 23.44
C SER A 779 6.62 28.13 24.84
N GLY A 780 6.89 27.28 25.84
CA GLY A 780 6.52 27.52 27.23
C GLY A 780 5.04 27.25 27.51
N ARG A 781 4.43 26.30 26.79
CA ARG A 781 3.01 25.91 26.98
C ARG A 781 2.82 24.94 28.14
N ILE A 782 3.90 24.39 28.66
CA ILE A 782 3.90 23.55 29.86
C ILE A 782 3.93 24.46 31.09
N ASP A 783 2.97 24.33 31.98
CA ASP A 783 2.89 25.13 33.21
C ASP A 783 4.01 24.75 34.18
N VAL A 784 4.22 23.44 34.38
CA VAL A 784 5.25 22.90 35.28
C VAL A 784 6.06 21.80 34.60
N ALA A 785 7.37 22.00 34.54
CA ALA A 785 8.34 20.95 34.21
C ALA A 785 9.08 20.52 35.48
N MET A 786 8.98 19.24 35.85
CA MET A 786 9.56 18.73 37.09
C MET A 786 10.63 17.67 36.80
N LEU A 787 11.85 17.89 37.29
CA LEU A 787 13.02 17.11 36.89
C LEU A 787 13.87 16.71 38.11
N GLY A 788 14.73 15.72 37.93
CA GLY A 788 15.84 15.44 38.84
C GLY A 788 17.07 16.28 38.51
N ALA A 789 17.93 16.49 39.50
CA ALA A 789 19.22 17.19 39.33
C ALA A 789 20.39 16.48 40.02
N MET A 790 21.57 16.62 39.42
CA MET A 790 22.85 16.29 40.06
C MET A 790 23.37 17.48 40.84
N GLN A 791 23.30 18.69 40.27
CA GLN A 791 23.67 19.94 40.92
C GLN A 791 22.72 21.06 40.49
N VAL A 792 22.48 22.01 41.39
CA VAL A 792 21.81 23.28 41.09
C VAL A 792 22.62 24.40 41.75
N ASN A 793 22.76 25.57 41.10
CA ASN A 793 23.44 26.70 41.72
C ASN A 793 22.49 27.73 42.34
N GLN A 794 23.08 28.74 42.99
CA GLN A 794 22.35 29.80 43.68
C GLN A 794 21.39 30.61 42.79
N TYR A 795 21.62 30.70 41.48
CA TYR A 795 20.79 31.46 40.53
C TYR A 795 19.91 30.57 39.64
N GLY A 796 19.91 29.26 39.89
CA GLY A 796 19.06 28.29 39.18
C GLY A 796 19.67 27.69 37.93
N ASP A 797 21.00 27.68 37.79
CA ASP A 797 21.67 26.82 36.80
C ASP A 797 21.47 25.36 37.17
N LEU A 798 21.14 24.52 36.19
CA LEU A 798 20.86 23.10 36.35
C LEU A 798 21.95 22.25 35.71
N ALA A 799 22.43 21.21 36.39
CA ALA A 799 23.26 20.16 35.80
C ALA A 799 22.67 18.76 36.10
N ASN A 800 22.32 18.01 35.07
CA ASN A 800 21.73 16.66 35.24
C ASN A 800 22.04 15.62 34.15
N PHE A 801 22.77 15.97 33.09
CA PHE A 801 22.89 15.11 31.91
C PHE A 801 24.24 14.39 31.75
N MET A 802 25.32 14.94 32.34
CA MET A 802 26.67 14.44 32.19
C MET A 802 27.43 14.49 33.51
N LEU A 803 28.18 13.42 33.80
CA LEU A 803 29.26 13.43 34.78
C LEU A 803 30.60 13.49 34.02
N PRO A 804 31.63 14.15 34.56
CA PRO A 804 32.96 14.11 33.95
C PRO A 804 33.41 12.66 33.68
N GLY A 805 33.76 12.37 32.42
CA GLY A 805 34.16 11.03 31.98
C GLY A 805 33.03 10.00 31.78
N LYS A 806 31.75 10.36 32.00
CA LYS A 806 30.59 9.51 31.72
C LYS A 806 29.47 10.29 31.02
N VAL A 807 29.26 9.97 29.75
CA VAL A 807 28.22 10.58 28.92
C VAL A 807 27.01 9.66 28.89
N LYS A 808 25.89 10.07 29.49
CA LYS A 808 24.61 9.35 29.37
C LYS A 808 23.73 9.93 28.25
N GLY A 809 23.69 11.25 28.17
CA GLY A 809 23.03 11.99 27.10
C GLY A 809 22.09 13.07 27.63
N ILE A 810 21.75 14.02 26.76
CA ILE A 810 20.95 15.21 27.06
C ILE A 810 19.46 14.86 27.18
N GLY A 811 18.95 14.00 26.28
CA GLY A 811 17.51 13.75 26.14
C GLY A 811 16.72 15.05 25.87
N GLY A 812 15.50 15.14 26.38
CA GLY A 812 14.66 16.34 26.34
C GLY A 812 14.98 17.41 27.40
N ALA A 813 15.94 17.17 28.31
CA ALA A 813 16.11 18.00 29.50
C ALA A 813 16.48 19.46 29.18
N MET A 814 17.32 19.70 28.16
CA MET A 814 17.69 21.05 27.74
C MET A 814 16.51 21.83 27.16
N ASP A 815 15.61 21.18 26.42
CA ASP A 815 14.42 21.83 25.87
C ASP A 815 13.41 22.15 26.98
N LEU A 816 13.21 21.23 27.94
CA LEU A 816 12.26 21.38 29.05
C LEU A 816 12.55 22.57 29.96
N VAL A 817 13.82 22.96 30.08
CA VAL A 817 14.26 24.09 30.92
C VAL A 817 14.56 25.36 30.11
N ALA A 818 14.35 25.33 28.80
CA ALA A 818 14.76 26.43 27.91
C ALA A 818 13.84 27.66 27.97
N ASN A 819 12.64 27.54 28.53
CA ASN A 819 11.70 28.67 28.63
C ASN A 819 11.18 28.91 30.06
N PRO A 820 12.10 29.21 30.99
CA PRO A 820 11.76 29.26 32.41
C PRO A 820 10.88 30.47 32.77
N THR A 821 10.75 31.48 31.89
CA THR A 821 9.84 32.63 32.11
C THR A 821 8.37 32.28 31.98
N GLN A 822 8.03 31.22 31.25
CA GLN A 822 6.65 30.78 31.02
C GLN A 822 6.39 29.43 31.68
N THR A 823 7.38 28.54 31.70
CA THR A 823 7.32 27.23 32.35
C THR A 823 8.00 27.29 33.71
N LYS A 824 7.29 26.91 34.78
CA LYS A 824 7.89 26.76 36.11
C LYS A 824 8.74 25.48 36.14
N VAL A 825 10.03 25.62 36.42
CA VAL A 825 10.96 24.48 36.50
C VAL A 825 11.18 24.10 37.96
N VAL A 826 10.71 22.91 38.34
CA VAL A 826 10.80 22.38 39.70
C VAL A 826 11.82 21.24 39.76
N ILE A 827 12.81 21.35 40.63
CA ILE A 827 13.80 20.31 40.84
C ILE A 827 13.42 19.48 42.07
N THR A 828 13.41 18.16 41.91
CA THR A 828 13.28 17.20 43.01
C THR A 828 14.57 16.43 43.16
N MET A 829 15.23 16.56 44.32
CA MET A 829 16.51 15.90 44.54
C MET A 829 16.83 15.67 46.02
N GLU A 830 17.60 14.64 46.34
CA GLU A 830 18.26 14.56 47.65
C GLU A 830 19.22 15.77 47.80
N HIS A 831 19.26 16.35 49.00
CA HIS A 831 19.95 17.62 49.30
C HIS A 831 21.48 17.50 49.18
N VAL A 832 22.01 16.34 49.57
CA VAL A 832 23.44 16.00 49.51
C VAL A 832 23.65 14.74 48.67
N ASP A 833 24.88 14.52 48.20
CA ASP A 833 25.26 13.27 47.55
C ASP A 833 25.45 12.13 48.57
N LYS A 834 25.78 10.92 48.09
CA LYS A 834 26.02 9.75 48.95
C LYS A 834 27.20 9.89 49.91
N LYS A 835 28.09 10.85 49.68
CA LYS A 835 29.25 11.16 50.53
C LYS A 835 28.96 12.32 51.49
N GLY A 836 27.75 12.88 51.45
CA GLY A 836 27.35 14.03 52.25
C GLY A 836 27.75 15.38 51.67
N ASN A 837 28.28 15.43 50.44
CA ASN A 837 28.64 16.71 49.82
C ASN A 837 27.38 17.47 49.39
N PRO A 838 27.35 18.81 49.53
CA PRO A 838 26.27 19.64 49.02
C PRO A 838 26.03 19.42 47.53
N LYS A 839 24.77 19.50 47.11
CA LYS A 839 24.39 19.54 45.69
C LYS A 839 23.82 20.89 45.25
N ILE A 840 23.55 21.77 46.21
CA ILE A 840 23.15 23.16 45.99
C ILE A 840 24.39 24.02 46.20
N LEU A 841 24.94 24.56 45.10
CA LEU A 841 26.30 25.09 45.03
C LEU A 841 26.34 26.59 44.70
N ASN A 842 27.48 27.25 44.96
CA ASN A 842 27.69 28.60 44.44
C ASN A 842 27.71 28.62 42.91
N GLN A 843 28.35 27.61 42.33
CA GLN A 843 28.44 27.37 40.90
C GLN A 843 28.42 25.85 40.64
N CYS A 844 27.68 25.41 39.63
CA CYS A 844 27.73 24.00 39.23
C CYS A 844 29.13 23.66 38.71
N THR A 845 29.64 22.51 39.14
CA THR A 845 30.92 21.97 38.66
C THR A 845 30.74 21.01 37.48
N PHE A 846 29.53 20.50 37.30
CA PHE A 846 29.19 19.61 36.19
C PHE A 846 28.65 20.42 35.00
N PRO A 847 28.76 19.87 33.78
CA PRO A 847 28.21 20.51 32.59
C PRO A 847 26.73 20.86 32.74
N LEU A 848 26.40 22.10 32.40
CA LEU A 848 25.05 22.62 32.55
C LEU A 848 24.09 22.02 31.53
N THR A 849 22.89 21.71 32.01
CA THR A 849 21.67 21.47 31.24
C THR A 849 21.00 22.79 30.87
N GLY A 850 21.04 23.79 31.74
CA GLY A 850 20.47 25.11 31.46
C GLY A 850 20.95 26.14 32.46
N GLN A 851 21.10 27.38 32.01
CA GLN A 851 21.44 28.51 32.88
C GLN A 851 20.17 29.18 33.40
N LYS A 852 20.18 29.55 34.68
CA LYS A 852 19.15 30.36 35.36
C LYS A 852 17.72 29.91 35.06
N CYS A 853 17.50 28.59 35.03
CA CYS A 853 16.25 28.00 34.58
C CYS A 853 15.38 27.47 35.73
N VAL A 854 15.98 27.07 36.85
CA VAL A 854 15.25 26.51 37.99
C VAL A 854 14.44 27.60 38.69
N SER A 855 13.19 27.30 39.03
CA SER A 855 12.29 28.17 39.81
C SER A 855 12.16 27.74 41.26
N THR A 856 12.16 26.42 41.51
CA THR A 856 11.98 25.86 42.86
C THR A 856 12.86 24.61 43.02
N ILE A 857 13.52 24.48 44.17
CA ILE A 857 14.29 23.28 44.55
C ILE A 857 13.61 22.62 45.74
N ILE A 858 13.17 21.38 45.57
CA ILE A 858 12.54 20.55 46.61
C ILE A 858 13.52 19.43 46.97
N THR A 859 13.90 19.41 48.24
CA THR A 859 14.80 18.40 48.80
C THR A 859 14.20 17.67 49.98
N ASP A 860 14.90 16.67 50.48
CA ASP A 860 14.52 15.99 51.72
C ASP A 860 14.64 16.89 52.96
N LEU A 861 15.40 17.99 52.89
CA LEU A 861 15.62 18.89 54.03
C LEU A 861 14.85 20.21 53.93
N ALA A 862 14.63 20.72 52.72
CA ALA A 862 14.18 22.09 52.50
C ALA A 862 13.52 22.30 51.13
N VAL A 863 12.74 23.38 51.02
CA VAL A 863 12.25 23.96 49.77
C VAL A 863 12.85 25.36 49.61
N PHE A 864 13.46 25.60 48.45
CA PHE A 864 13.95 26.92 48.05
C PHE A 864 13.17 27.45 46.86
N ASP A 865 12.77 28.72 46.94
CA ASP A 865 12.47 29.51 45.75
C ASP A 865 13.77 30.06 45.18
N VAL A 866 13.86 30.12 43.86
CA VAL A 866 15.06 30.55 43.14
C VAL A 866 14.73 31.79 42.32
N ASP A 867 15.35 32.91 42.69
CA ASP A 867 15.37 34.10 41.86
C ASP A 867 16.65 34.15 41.02
N ARG A 868 16.52 34.50 39.74
CA ARG A 868 17.61 34.45 38.75
C ARG A 868 18.66 35.55 38.93
N ILE A 869 18.38 36.49 39.82
CA ILE A 869 19.20 37.67 40.13
C ILE A 869 19.54 37.66 41.63
N GLU A 870 18.53 37.54 42.50
CA GLU A 870 18.66 37.64 43.95
C GLU A 870 19.10 36.33 44.62
N GLY A 871 19.01 35.21 43.90
CA GLY A 871 19.45 33.90 44.36
C GLY A 871 18.38 33.13 45.16
N LEU A 872 18.84 32.27 46.08
CA LEU A 872 17.98 31.34 46.81
C LEU A 872 17.26 31.98 47.99
N THR A 873 15.99 31.61 48.18
CA THR A 873 15.22 31.91 49.38
C THR A 873 14.68 30.62 49.99
N LEU A 874 15.08 30.29 51.22
CA LEU A 874 14.56 29.17 51.98
C LEU A 874 13.10 29.46 52.39
N LYS A 875 12.17 28.71 51.81
CA LYS A 875 10.72 28.85 52.04
C LYS A 875 10.18 27.85 53.04
N GLU A 876 10.67 26.61 53.00
CA GLU A 876 10.19 25.55 53.87
C GLU A 876 11.36 24.68 54.36
N TYR A 877 11.22 24.12 55.56
CA TYR A 877 12.18 23.17 56.15
C TYR A 877 11.46 21.88 56.59
N ALA A 878 12.12 20.74 56.49
CA ALA A 878 11.56 19.47 56.93
C ALA A 878 11.44 19.39 58.46
N LYS A 879 10.44 18.66 58.96
CA LYS A 879 10.25 18.43 60.40
C LYS A 879 11.53 17.97 61.10
N GLY A 880 11.93 18.68 62.14
CA GLY A 880 13.14 18.39 62.93
C GLY A 880 14.46 18.83 62.31
N VAL A 881 14.45 19.45 61.12
CA VAL A 881 15.63 20.05 60.48
C VAL A 881 15.74 21.52 60.89
N THR A 882 16.94 21.97 61.24
CA THR A 882 17.20 23.37 61.61
C THR A 882 17.76 24.17 60.42
N VAL A 883 17.61 25.49 60.46
CA VAL A 883 18.20 26.39 59.44
C VAL A 883 19.73 26.24 59.39
N ASP A 884 20.38 26.05 60.54
CA ASP A 884 21.84 25.88 60.60
C ASP A 884 22.30 24.55 59.99
N GLU A 885 21.52 23.48 60.12
CA GLU A 885 21.79 22.23 59.42
C GLU A 885 21.69 22.41 57.89
N ILE A 886 20.67 23.14 57.43
CA ILE A 886 20.50 23.44 56.00
C ILE A 886 21.69 24.28 55.50
N LYS A 887 22.12 25.30 56.26
CA LYS A 887 23.33 26.09 55.94
C LYS A 887 24.58 25.23 55.88
N ALA A 888 24.75 24.25 56.78
CA ALA A 888 25.91 23.37 56.77
C ALA A 888 25.93 22.39 55.57
N LYS A 889 24.76 22.10 54.98
CA LYS A 889 24.59 21.15 53.85
C LYS A 889 24.31 21.83 52.51
N THR A 890 24.25 23.16 52.48
CA THR A 890 24.08 24.00 51.29
C THR A 890 25.33 24.86 51.13
N GLU A 891 26.01 24.77 49.99
CA GLU A 891 27.19 25.61 49.75
C GLU A 891 26.79 27.03 49.26
N ALA A 892 25.68 27.13 48.52
CA ALA A 892 25.13 28.40 48.07
C ALA A 892 24.62 29.27 49.23
N PRO A 893 24.82 30.60 49.20
CA PRO A 893 24.13 31.50 50.11
C PRO A 893 22.63 31.51 49.82
N PHE A 894 21.82 31.68 50.87
CA PHE A 894 20.38 31.82 50.75
C PHE A 894 19.81 32.78 51.79
N LYS A 895 18.74 33.48 51.41
CA LYS A 895 17.91 34.28 52.32
C LYS A 895 16.92 33.33 53.03
N VAL A 896 16.50 33.68 54.23
CA VAL A 896 15.42 32.98 54.93
C VAL A 896 14.15 33.79 54.77
N ALA A 897 13.06 33.16 54.31
CA ALA A 897 11.80 33.85 54.13
C ALA A 897 11.22 34.33 55.47
N GLU A 898 10.58 35.50 55.48
CA GLU A 898 9.91 36.03 56.68
C GLU A 898 8.77 35.09 57.14
N ASP A 899 8.15 34.39 56.20
CA ASP A 899 7.10 33.40 56.40
C ASP A 899 7.61 31.95 56.40
N LEU A 900 8.87 31.72 56.80
CA LEU A 900 9.46 30.38 56.86
C LEU A 900 8.56 29.42 57.64
N LYS A 901 8.19 28.30 57.03
CA LYS A 901 7.28 27.31 57.61
C LYS A 901 7.84 25.89 57.54
N GLU A 902 7.37 25.03 58.43
CA GLU A 902 7.63 23.59 58.33
C GLU A 902 6.94 23.04 57.06
N MET A 903 7.65 22.16 56.34
CA MET A 903 7.15 21.49 55.14
C MET A 903 5.96 20.61 55.52
N ASN A 904 4.79 20.91 54.95
CA ASN A 904 3.55 20.20 55.27
C ASN A 904 3.37 18.99 54.33
N VAL A 905 3.77 17.78 54.75
CA VAL A 905 3.77 16.54 53.92
C VAL A 905 3.38 15.29 54.68
#